data_AF-A0A1Y2CDW2-F1
#
_entry.id   AF-A0A1Y2CDW2-F1
#
_cell.length_a   1.000
_cell.length_b   1.000
_cell.length_c   1.000
_cell.angle_alpha   90.00
_cell.angle_beta   90.00
_cell.angle_gamma   90.00
#
_symmetry.space_group_name_H-M   'P 1'
#
loop_
_entity.id
_entity.type
_entity.pdbx_description
1 polymer ?
#
loop_
_entity_poly.entity_id
_entity_poly.type
_entity_poly.pdbx_seq_one_letter_code
_entity_poly.pdbx_strand_id
1 'polypeptide(L)'
;MNKKSISSVFLWIILYLTNKIVHAQSEIYISVPQPEYPYTLPKDFEKKYSDLNWEYFQKIAKDNPILKDEDFVIKFLFFNYSWWEGSYANLEKSFVKFLGEDGFDFMVMDDRIFFDDLGIMSATYVPYYVDIDYPSLTLLMDYKDYINDEEMDFHDPKQYKEGKYDGHIYGLPFDIDFDGLYYYNNNEKAKSIVENISDKTWDDLVDELNSPPSAPLKVALNVDTDLLGFFVEYINNHRNFNKEYDSKFYDIFLNKTGDDLINNFYNLTQKYTDKKATRSTSLKRDQAFTAFTTENSTFLRGKASLYSILRDSLRVNDTEISFTLPPKKTTNLFHRYLVANKARVGKELSPKVFAEIAKILTSKEMQLFRAETFGGIPTFDLKKKDSDDQIKIYCDEFPMMCEYLETMNKIYIKEIFNPSKYAVPYFEVECFLPLKIRYYLESGKQEDFDVIKHVLYSIKYLVTNGEGFSWYIFFSIVCIIISLAISYGTIYFTNKFKDHPSIKIISPSFCNMIVFGSSMSLIKPLFRLPPYSYFKIRFVLIYNTINYGLIFIPMFVVTYRIFRIYKVKTFLSKSLTNKRLMIITIVLISLSTIYRMVIAFTSKFIALIFMIICTGSFSKKFGDICYVFVVFLINVNDFMINFMITIFDEGVFFKFFFLLTIYNDIMVLFCIYFLVGSRVLNILINPKYDNVRGSSVDLRKYISLNFSLFTAKTLINSNKTNKNSTLRSNRESNTSTLKISMVSPYLFFTFKSEPQ
;
A
#
# COMPACT_ATOMS: atom_id res chain seq x y z
N MET A 1 16.63 -69.44 -6.66
CA MET A 1 16.16 -68.45 -7.66
C MET A 1 15.02 -67.65 -7.04
N ASN A 2 15.04 -66.30 -7.14
CA ASN A 2 14.13 -65.44 -6.39
C ASN A 2 12.76 -65.25 -7.07
N LYS A 3 11.72 -65.99 -6.62
CA LYS A 3 10.32 -65.79 -7.08
C LYS A 3 9.71 -64.42 -6.72
N LYS A 4 10.37 -63.58 -5.91
CA LYS A 4 9.86 -62.26 -5.49
C LYS A 4 9.88 -61.16 -6.57
N SER A 5 10.55 -61.35 -7.72
CA SER A 5 10.69 -60.29 -8.73
C SER A 5 9.48 -60.13 -9.67
N ILE A 6 8.83 -61.22 -10.08
CA ILE A 6 7.81 -61.15 -11.15
C ILE A 6 6.53 -60.46 -10.65
N SER A 7 6.12 -60.73 -9.41
CA SER A 7 4.90 -60.15 -8.83
C SER A 7 5.00 -58.64 -8.63
N SER A 8 6.16 -58.08 -8.27
CA SER A 8 6.32 -56.63 -8.16
C SER A 8 6.33 -55.96 -9.54
N VAL A 9 6.97 -56.57 -10.55
CA VAL A 9 6.91 -56.07 -11.94
C VAL A 9 5.48 -56.09 -12.47
N PHE A 10 4.71 -57.15 -12.22
CA PHE A 10 3.30 -57.21 -12.62
C PHE A 10 2.44 -56.18 -11.88
N LEU A 11 2.68 -55.95 -10.58
CA LEU A 11 2.01 -54.90 -9.81
C LEU A 11 2.34 -53.50 -10.35
N TRP A 12 3.61 -53.23 -10.69
CA TRP A 12 4.04 -51.97 -11.31
C TRP A 12 3.44 -51.78 -12.72
N ILE A 13 3.33 -52.83 -13.53
CA ILE A 13 2.66 -52.77 -14.84
C ILE A 13 1.17 -52.49 -14.65
N ILE A 14 0.49 -53.15 -13.69
CA ILE A 14 -0.92 -52.88 -13.39
C ILE A 14 -1.09 -51.44 -12.88
N LEU A 15 -0.30 -50.98 -11.92
CA LEU A 15 -0.37 -49.61 -11.38
C LEU A 15 -0.09 -48.55 -12.45
N TYR A 16 0.90 -48.78 -13.33
CA TYR A 16 1.20 -47.90 -14.46
C TYR A 16 0.04 -47.87 -15.47
N LEU A 17 -0.53 -49.03 -15.82
CA LEU A 17 -1.69 -49.11 -16.70
C LEU A 17 -2.94 -48.49 -16.07
N THR A 18 -3.19 -48.68 -14.77
CA THR A 18 -4.33 -48.03 -14.08
C THR A 18 -4.13 -46.53 -13.95
N ASN A 19 -2.92 -46.03 -13.70
CA ASN A 19 -2.67 -44.57 -13.77
C ASN A 19 -2.85 -44.03 -15.19
N LYS A 20 -2.58 -44.82 -16.24
CA LYS A 20 -2.78 -44.39 -17.63
C LYS A 20 -4.21 -44.56 -18.14
N ILE A 21 -5.01 -45.42 -17.51
CA ILE A 21 -6.44 -45.64 -17.83
C ILE A 21 -7.35 -44.76 -16.96
N VAL A 22 -6.92 -44.43 -15.74
CA VAL A 22 -7.56 -43.48 -14.81
C VAL A 22 -6.79 -42.16 -14.82
N HIS A 23 -6.16 -41.82 -15.95
CA HIS A 23 -5.79 -40.44 -16.21
C HIS A 23 -7.09 -39.70 -16.52
N ALA A 24 -7.63 -39.01 -15.52
CA ALA A 24 -8.73 -38.10 -15.76
C ALA A 24 -8.23 -37.00 -16.70
N GLN A 25 -9.03 -36.71 -17.73
CA GLN A 25 -8.85 -35.55 -18.60
C GLN A 25 -8.88 -34.30 -17.70
N SER A 26 -7.81 -33.50 -17.71
CA SER A 26 -7.72 -32.34 -16.80
C SER A 26 -8.78 -31.30 -17.19
N GLU A 27 -9.49 -30.77 -16.21
CA GLU A 27 -10.54 -29.78 -16.45
C GLU A 27 -9.98 -28.40 -16.11
N ILE A 28 -9.83 -27.55 -17.12
CA ILE A 28 -9.30 -26.19 -16.99
C ILE A 28 -10.48 -25.25 -16.81
N TYR A 29 -10.58 -24.65 -15.63
CA TYR A 29 -11.68 -23.76 -15.30
C TYR A 29 -11.31 -22.30 -15.56
N ILE A 30 -12.15 -21.62 -16.35
CA ILE A 30 -12.00 -20.22 -16.73
C ILE A 30 -13.21 -19.44 -16.21
N SER A 31 -12.96 -18.58 -15.22
CA SER A 31 -13.97 -17.65 -14.73
C SER A 31 -14.10 -16.46 -15.67
N VAL A 32 -15.28 -16.28 -16.26
CA VAL A 32 -15.62 -15.13 -17.11
C VAL A 32 -16.63 -14.21 -16.41
N PRO A 33 -16.61 -12.89 -16.65
CA PRO A 33 -17.61 -11.99 -16.11
C PRO A 33 -19.02 -12.38 -16.53
N GLN A 34 -19.93 -12.52 -15.55
CA GLN A 34 -21.34 -12.72 -15.85
C GLN A 34 -21.92 -11.49 -16.61
N PRO A 35 -22.70 -11.68 -17.69
CA PRO A 35 -23.31 -10.58 -18.43
C PRO A 35 -24.22 -9.72 -17.55
N GLU A 36 -24.39 -8.45 -17.92
CA GLU A 36 -24.93 -7.40 -17.05
C GLU A 36 -26.33 -7.67 -16.45
N TYR A 37 -27.17 -8.42 -17.18
CA TYR A 37 -28.55 -8.78 -16.80
C TYR A 37 -28.71 -10.30 -16.83
N PRO A 38 -28.19 -11.04 -15.84
CA PRO A 38 -28.08 -12.50 -15.93
C PRO A 38 -29.43 -13.22 -15.91
N TYR A 39 -30.44 -12.63 -15.27
CA TYR A 39 -31.76 -13.25 -15.14
C TYR A 39 -32.61 -13.19 -16.41
N THR A 40 -32.16 -12.48 -17.46
CA THR A 40 -32.80 -12.45 -18.79
C THR A 40 -32.21 -13.48 -19.76
N LEU A 41 -31.14 -14.18 -19.37
CA LEU A 41 -30.47 -15.17 -20.20
C LEU A 41 -31.19 -16.54 -20.16
N PRO A 42 -31.10 -17.35 -21.23
CA PRO A 42 -31.46 -18.76 -21.18
C PRO A 42 -30.70 -19.52 -20.07
N LYS A 43 -31.37 -20.47 -19.40
CA LYS A 43 -30.77 -21.23 -18.27
C LYS A 43 -29.57 -22.09 -18.68
N ASP A 44 -29.45 -22.38 -19.97
CA ASP A 44 -28.39 -23.12 -20.63
C ASP A 44 -27.32 -22.22 -21.26
N PHE A 45 -27.43 -20.89 -21.15
CA PHE A 45 -26.50 -19.94 -21.79
C PHE A 45 -25.05 -20.10 -21.34
N GLU A 46 -24.79 -20.38 -20.05
CA GLU A 46 -23.44 -20.69 -19.55
C GLU A 46 -22.86 -21.94 -20.25
N LYS A 47 -23.66 -23.00 -20.34
CA LYS A 47 -23.25 -24.25 -21.01
C LYS A 47 -23.02 -24.01 -22.51
N LYS A 48 -23.94 -23.31 -23.20
CA LYS A 48 -23.78 -22.92 -24.61
C LYS A 48 -22.50 -22.12 -24.81
N TYR A 49 -22.22 -21.15 -23.94
CA TYR A 49 -21.01 -20.33 -23.99
C TYR A 49 -19.75 -21.20 -23.81
N SER A 50 -19.72 -22.07 -22.80
CA SER A 50 -18.59 -22.97 -22.54
C SER A 50 -18.37 -23.97 -23.68
N ASP A 51 -19.40 -24.70 -24.10
CA ASP A 51 -19.32 -25.74 -25.12
C ASP A 51 -18.82 -25.17 -26.45
N LEU A 52 -19.34 -24.02 -26.89
CA LEU A 52 -18.98 -23.39 -28.16
C LEU A 52 -17.58 -22.74 -28.13
N ASN A 53 -17.18 -22.08 -27.03
CA ASN A 53 -15.80 -21.60 -26.90
C ASN A 53 -14.81 -22.78 -26.85
N TRP A 54 -15.17 -23.91 -26.24
CA TRP A 54 -14.32 -25.09 -26.24
C TRP A 54 -14.17 -25.72 -27.64
N GLU A 55 -15.27 -25.89 -28.38
CA GLU A 55 -15.24 -26.41 -29.76
C GLU A 55 -14.35 -25.55 -30.68
N TYR A 56 -14.48 -24.22 -30.60
CA TYR A 56 -13.66 -23.30 -31.40
C TYR A 56 -12.19 -23.26 -30.93
N PHE A 57 -11.93 -23.35 -29.63
CA PHE A 57 -10.57 -23.49 -29.10
C PHE A 57 -9.90 -24.77 -29.63
N GLN A 58 -10.59 -25.92 -29.58
CA GLN A 58 -10.07 -27.19 -30.12
C GLN A 58 -9.73 -27.08 -31.61
N LYS A 59 -10.56 -26.38 -32.39
CA LYS A 59 -10.32 -26.13 -33.82
C LYS A 59 -9.02 -25.35 -34.08
N ILE A 60 -8.67 -24.37 -33.23
CA ILE A 60 -7.38 -23.63 -33.33
C ILE A 60 -6.22 -24.47 -32.78
N ALA A 61 -6.41 -25.10 -31.61
CA ALA A 61 -5.36 -25.80 -30.88
C ALA A 61 -4.91 -27.12 -31.53
N LYS A 62 -5.71 -27.70 -32.44
CA LYS A 62 -5.50 -29.02 -33.06
C LYS A 62 -4.08 -29.27 -33.58
N ASP A 63 -3.50 -28.30 -34.28
CA ASP A 63 -2.18 -28.42 -34.91
C ASP A 63 -1.07 -27.74 -34.07
N ASN A 64 -1.39 -27.30 -32.84
CA ASN A 64 -0.46 -26.59 -31.96
C ASN A 64 0.57 -27.56 -31.34
N PRO A 65 1.88 -27.34 -31.53
CA PRO A 65 2.91 -28.29 -31.11
C PRO A 65 3.12 -28.39 -29.59
N ILE A 66 2.51 -27.50 -28.80
CA ILE A 66 2.56 -27.50 -27.33
C ILE A 66 1.34 -28.21 -26.73
N LEU A 67 0.16 -28.08 -27.37
CA LEU A 67 -1.10 -28.57 -26.82
C LEU A 67 -1.56 -29.92 -27.39
N LYS A 68 -1.08 -30.32 -28.58
CA LYS A 68 -1.51 -31.54 -29.29
C LYS A 68 -1.33 -32.88 -28.55
N ASP A 69 -0.47 -32.91 -27.53
CA ASP A 69 -0.16 -34.12 -26.74
C ASP A 69 -0.77 -34.05 -25.31
N GLU A 70 -1.47 -32.96 -24.98
CA GLU A 70 -2.09 -32.71 -23.67
C GLU A 70 -3.58 -33.07 -23.71
N ASP A 71 -4.09 -33.76 -22.69
CA ASP A 71 -5.50 -34.20 -22.62
C ASP A 71 -6.29 -33.42 -21.56
N PHE A 72 -6.93 -32.33 -22.00
CA PHE A 72 -7.72 -31.44 -21.16
C PHE A 72 -9.01 -30.96 -21.82
N VAL A 73 -9.94 -30.42 -21.03
CA VAL A 73 -11.15 -29.70 -21.47
C VAL A 73 -11.22 -28.35 -20.78
N ILE A 74 -11.47 -27.28 -21.56
CA ILE A 74 -11.73 -25.95 -21.01
C ILE A 74 -13.22 -25.82 -20.66
N LYS A 75 -13.49 -25.32 -19.45
CA LYS A 75 -14.84 -24.99 -18.97
C LYS A 75 -14.91 -23.51 -18.60
N PHE A 76 -15.82 -22.79 -19.25
CA PHE A 76 -16.14 -21.40 -18.91
C PHE A 76 -17.28 -21.37 -17.90
N LEU A 77 -17.08 -20.66 -16.78
CA LEU A 77 -18.08 -20.48 -15.73
C LEU A 77 -18.31 -18.98 -15.53
N PHE A 78 -19.58 -18.55 -15.49
CA PHE A 78 -19.88 -17.15 -15.22
C PHE A 78 -19.75 -16.86 -13.74
N PHE A 79 -18.79 -15.99 -13.40
CA PHE A 79 -18.68 -15.53 -12.03
C PHE A 79 -19.85 -14.62 -11.69
N ASN A 80 -20.79 -15.13 -10.90
CA ASN A 80 -21.88 -14.35 -10.32
C ASN A 80 -21.31 -13.39 -9.28
N TYR A 81 -20.89 -12.23 -9.76
CA TYR A 81 -20.66 -11.06 -8.93
C TYR A 81 -21.92 -10.76 -8.11
N SER A 82 -21.86 -10.98 -6.80
CA SER A 82 -22.87 -10.49 -5.87
C SER A 82 -22.76 -8.97 -5.64
N TRP A 83 -22.73 -8.19 -6.74
CA TRP A 83 -22.80 -6.72 -6.78
C TRP A 83 -23.95 -6.16 -5.92
N TRP A 84 -24.95 -7.00 -5.63
CA TRP A 84 -26.18 -6.69 -4.92
C TRP A 84 -26.08 -6.72 -3.39
N GLU A 85 -25.04 -7.32 -2.81
CA GLU A 85 -25.00 -7.69 -1.37
C GLU A 85 -23.66 -7.39 -0.67
N GLY A 86 -22.73 -6.68 -1.32
CA GLY A 86 -21.43 -6.37 -0.73
C GLY A 86 -20.79 -5.09 -1.28
N SER A 87 -19.90 -4.49 -0.49
CA SER A 87 -18.99 -3.45 -0.96
C SER A 87 -17.94 -4.05 -1.91
N TYR A 88 -17.28 -3.19 -2.69
CA TYR A 88 -16.19 -3.56 -3.59
C TYR A 88 -15.10 -4.45 -2.93
N ALA A 89 -14.78 -4.22 -1.65
CA ALA A 89 -13.86 -5.05 -0.88
C ALA A 89 -14.28 -6.54 -0.75
N ASN A 90 -15.59 -6.84 -0.73
CA ASN A 90 -16.06 -8.23 -0.73
C ASN A 90 -15.87 -8.90 -2.09
N LEU A 91 -15.88 -8.12 -3.17
CA LEU A 91 -15.61 -8.61 -4.51
C LEU A 91 -14.13 -8.97 -4.66
N GLU A 92 -13.22 -8.09 -4.23
CA GLU A 92 -11.78 -8.36 -4.28
C GLU A 92 -11.38 -9.52 -3.35
N LYS A 93 -11.98 -9.62 -2.15
CA LYS A 93 -11.83 -10.83 -1.29
C LYS A 93 -12.32 -12.11 -1.98
N SER A 94 -13.28 -12.00 -2.90
CA SER A 94 -13.73 -13.14 -3.71
C SER A 94 -12.70 -13.47 -4.81
N PHE A 95 -12.22 -12.48 -5.57
CA PHE A 95 -11.14 -12.67 -6.56
C PHE A 95 -9.90 -13.34 -5.95
N VAL A 96 -9.38 -12.82 -4.84
CA VAL A 96 -8.23 -13.41 -4.13
C VAL A 96 -8.48 -14.86 -3.71
N LYS A 97 -9.69 -15.19 -3.25
CA LYS A 97 -10.06 -16.58 -2.93
C LYS A 97 -10.06 -17.48 -4.18
N PHE A 98 -10.57 -16.98 -5.32
CA PHE A 98 -10.62 -17.72 -6.58
C PHE A 98 -9.27 -17.79 -7.32
N LEU A 99 -8.28 -17.00 -6.89
CA LEU A 99 -6.87 -17.12 -7.24
C LEU A 99 -6.07 -17.96 -6.22
N GLY A 100 -6.77 -18.75 -5.39
CA GLY A 100 -6.20 -19.73 -4.47
C GLY A 100 -5.93 -21.10 -5.11
N GLU A 101 -5.52 -22.08 -4.28
CA GLU A 101 -5.14 -23.43 -4.74
C GLU A 101 -6.32 -24.25 -5.29
N ASP A 102 -7.50 -24.09 -4.69
CA ASP A 102 -8.79 -24.67 -5.10
C ASP A 102 -9.59 -23.73 -6.02
N GLY A 103 -8.91 -22.75 -6.60
CA GLY A 103 -9.48 -21.69 -7.45
C GLY A 103 -9.62 -22.07 -8.92
N PHE A 104 -9.97 -21.08 -9.75
CA PHE A 104 -9.97 -21.22 -11.21
C PHE A 104 -8.54 -21.22 -11.75
N ASP A 105 -8.31 -21.87 -12.90
CA ASP A 105 -7.01 -21.88 -13.58
C ASP A 105 -6.75 -20.57 -14.31
N PHE A 106 -7.80 -19.99 -14.91
CA PHE A 106 -7.78 -18.66 -15.50
C PHE A 106 -8.97 -17.82 -15.05
N MET A 107 -8.81 -16.50 -15.14
CA MET A 107 -9.84 -15.53 -14.81
C MET A 107 -9.81 -14.37 -15.81
N VAL A 108 -10.97 -13.93 -16.27
CA VAL A 108 -11.10 -12.69 -17.06
C VAL A 108 -11.50 -11.57 -16.10
N MET A 109 -10.56 -10.66 -15.82
CA MET A 109 -10.71 -9.56 -14.87
C MET A 109 -10.96 -8.24 -15.59
N ASP A 110 -11.88 -7.43 -15.04
CA ASP A 110 -12.13 -6.04 -15.44
C ASP A 110 -10.96 -5.14 -14.99
N ASP A 111 -10.58 -4.14 -15.80
CA ASP A 111 -9.44 -3.27 -15.54
C ASP A 111 -9.55 -2.54 -14.20
N ARG A 112 -10.77 -2.23 -13.76
CA ARG A 112 -11.05 -1.62 -12.46
C ARG A 112 -10.43 -2.41 -11.32
N ILE A 113 -10.38 -3.74 -11.43
CA ILE A 113 -9.90 -4.67 -10.40
C ILE A 113 -8.45 -5.10 -10.70
N PHE A 114 -8.14 -5.41 -11.96
CA PHE A 114 -6.79 -5.79 -12.36
C PHE A 114 -5.78 -4.65 -12.11
N PHE A 115 -4.78 -4.88 -11.24
CA PHE A 115 -3.87 -3.84 -10.72
C PHE A 115 -4.57 -2.66 -10.03
N ASP A 116 -5.60 -2.89 -9.21
CA ASP A 116 -6.20 -1.84 -8.38
C ASP A 116 -5.47 -1.62 -7.04
N ASP A 117 -4.80 -2.67 -6.57
CA ASP A 117 -3.91 -2.77 -5.41
C ASP A 117 -2.59 -2.00 -5.56
N LEU A 118 -2.23 -1.62 -6.79
CA LEU A 118 -0.90 -1.07 -7.09
C LEU A 118 -0.83 0.46 -6.90
N GLY A 119 0.01 0.88 -5.96
CA GLY A 119 0.39 2.28 -5.74
C GLY A 119 1.77 2.43 -5.09
N ILE A 120 2.33 3.64 -5.08
CA ILE A 120 3.59 3.92 -4.33
C ILE A 120 3.34 3.92 -2.81
N MET A 121 2.08 4.11 -2.39
CA MET A 121 1.63 3.91 -1.02
C MET A 121 0.81 2.63 -0.97
N SER A 122 1.16 1.73 -0.06
CA SER A 122 0.37 0.53 0.22
C SER A 122 -0.94 0.92 0.89
N ALA A 123 -2.07 0.61 0.25
CA ALA A 123 -3.39 0.68 0.89
C ALA A 123 -3.44 -0.34 2.02
N THR A 124 -3.52 0.11 3.28
CA THR A 124 -3.68 -0.81 4.44
C THR A 124 -5.01 -1.56 4.41
N TYR A 125 -5.99 -1.06 3.66
CA TYR A 125 -7.27 -1.73 3.48
C TYR A 125 -7.18 -3.01 2.61
N VAL A 126 -6.24 -3.11 1.67
CA VAL A 126 -6.08 -4.32 0.83
C VAL A 126 -5.78 -5.56 1.70
N PRO A 127 -4.65 -5.65 2.43
CA PRO A 127 -4.35 -6.80 3.27
C PRO A 127 -5.33 -6.95 4.46
N TYR A 128 -6.02 -5.88 4.89
CA TYR A 128 -7.09 -5.98 5.88
C TYR A 128 -8.33 -6.72 5.36
N TYR A 129 -8.67 -6.57 4.08
CA TYR A 129 -9.82 -7.25 3.47
C TYR A 129 -9.47 -8.60 2.83
N VAL A 130 -8.27 -8.80 2.28
CA VAL A 130 -7.91 -10.02 1.54
C VAL A 130 -6.76 -10.83 2.14
N ASP A 131 -6.23 -10.42 3.30
CA ASP A 131 -5.19 -11.14 4.05
C ASP A 131 -3.84 -11.28 3.29
N ILE A 132 -3.64 -10.53 2.18
CA ILE A 132 -2.47 -10.58 1.28
C ILE A 132 -2.03 -9.17 0.87
N ASP A 133 -0.71 -8.92 0.85
CA ASP A 133 -0.10 -7.73 0.25
C ASP A 133 0.04 -7.90 -1.28
N TYR A 134 -0.38 -6.87 -2.04
CA TYR A 134 -0.31 -6.78 -3.51
C TYR A 134 -0.82 -8.06 -4.23
N PRO A 135 -2.11 -8.43 -4.09
CA PRO A 135 -2.67 -9.64 -4.68
C PRO A 135 -2.37 -9.79 -6.19
N SER A 136 -2.40 -8.72 -6.98
CA SER A 136 -2.16 -8.80 -8.44
C SER A 136 -0.74 -9.28 -8.78
N LEU A 137 0.28 -8.92 -8.00
CA LEU A 137 1.66 -9.35 -8.23
C LEU A 137 1.98 -10.68 -7.52
N THR A 138 1.28 -10.94 -6.42
CA THR A 138 1.45 -12.15 -5.61
C THR A 138 0.81 -13.37 -6.26
N LEU A 139 -0.42 -13.25 -6.79
CA LEU A 139 -1.29 -14.36 -7.19
C LEU A 139 -1.37 -14.61 -8.70
N LEU A 140 -0.99 -13.65 -9.54
CA LEU A 140 -1.03 -13.81 -10.99
C LEU A 140 0.29 -14.38 -11.54
N MET A 141 0.18 -15.17 -12.61
CA MET A 141 1.32 -15.62 -13.40
C MET A 141 1.95 -14.45 -14.17
N ASP A 142 3.28 -14.48 -14.32
CA ASP A 142 4.00 -13.61 -15.27
C ASP A 142 4.23 -14.38 -16.58
N TYR A 143 3.74 -13.84 -17.69
CA TYR A 143 3.84 -14.38 -19.04
C TYR A 143 5.11 -13.94 -19.78
N LYS A 144 5.94 -13.06 -19.22
CA LYS A 144 7.11 -12.43 -19.86
C LYS A 144 8.08 -13.38 -20.55
N ASP A 145 8.32 -14.55 -19.98
CA ASP A 145 9.25 -15.56 -20.53
C ASP A 145 8.60 -16.45 -21.61
N TYR A 146 7.32 -16.24 -21.93
CA TYR A 146 6.49 -17.11 -22.77
C TYR A 146 5.79 -16.39 -23.94
N ILE A 147 5.62 -15.06 -23.88
CA ILE A 147 4.85 -14.27 -24.85
C ILE A 147 5.68 -13.10 -25.35
N ASN A 148 5.85 -13.01 -26.67
CA ASN A 148 6.55 -11.91 -27.32
C ASN A 148 5.60 -10.73 -27.59
N ASP A 149 6.10 -9.50 -27.41
CA ASP A 149 5.33 -8.27 -27.70
C ASP A 149 4.86 -8.19 -29.16
N GLU A 150 5.58 -8.80 -30.10
CA GLU A 150 5.23 -8.88 -31.53
C GLU A 150 4.03 -9.82 -31.83
N GLU A 151 3.81 -10.86 -31.02
CA GLU A 151 2.65 -11.76 -31.14
C GLU A 151 1.33 -11.10 -30.67
N MET A 152 1.43 -9.91 -30.07
CA MET A 152 0.35 -9.19 -29.39
C MET A 152 0.07 -7.83 -30.06
N ASP A 153 0.67 -7.57 -31.22
CA ASP A 153 0.71 -6.23 -31.83
C ASP A 153 -0.63 -5.77 -32.42
N PHE A 154 -1.60 -6.68 -32.58
CA PHE A 154 -2.93 -6.41 -33.12
C PHE A 154 -3.91 -5.85 -32.08
N HIS A 155 -3.58 -5.99 -30.78
CA HIS A 155 -4.32 -5.38 -29.69
C HIS A 155 -4.12 -3.85 -29.68
N ASP A 156 -5.06 -3.09 -29.12
CA ASP A 156 -4.85 -1.67 -28.85
C ASP A 156 -3.57 -1.47 -27.98
N PRO A 157 -2.60 -0.64 -28.42
CA PRO A 157 -1.32 -0.50 -27.73
C PRO A 157 -1.40 0.09 -26.32
N LYS A 158 -2.52 0.71 -25.93
CA LYS A 158 -2.76 1.16 -24.55
C LYS A 158 -3.29 0.00 -23.71
N GLN A 159 -4.30 -0.74 -24.17
CA GLN A 159 -4.82 -1.91 -23.46
C GLN A 159 -3.70 -2.96 -23.23
N TYR A 160 -2.95 -3.33 -24.27
CA TYR A 160 -1.86 -4.31 -24.12
C TYR A 160 -0.72 -3.84 -23.19
N LYS A 161 -0.50 -2.52 -23.09
CA LYS A 161 0.46 -1.92 -22.15
C LYS A 161 -0.05 -1.91 -20.70
N GLU A 162 -1.35 -1.72 -20.49
CA GLU A 162 -1.99 -1.78 -19.17
C GLU A 162 -1.96 -3.20 -18.58
N GLY A 163 -1.93 -4.24 -19.41
CA GLY A 163 -1.65 -5.64 -19.03
C GLY A 163 -0.27 -5.90 -18.38
N LYS A 164 0.59 -4.88 -18.26
CA LYS A 164 2.01 -4.99 -17.86
C LYS A 164 2.37 -4.13 -16.65
N TYR A 165 3.26 -4.63 -15.79
CA TYR A 165 3.83 -3.90 -14.65
C TYR A 165 5.34 -4.13 -14.52
N ASP A 166 6.12 -3.06 -14.33
CA ASP A 166 7.61 -3.03 -14.33
C ASP A 166 8.29 -3.82 -15.47
N GLY A 167 7.63 -3.91 -16.63
CA GLY A 167 8.09 -4.68 -17.78
C GLY A 167 7.90 -6.21 -17.67
N HIS A 168 6.99 -6.66 -16.81
CA HIS A 168 6.46 -8.02 -16.69
C HIS A 168 4.99 -8.04 -17.15
N ILE A 169 4.46 -9.19 -17.60
CA ILE A 169 3.17 -9.29 -18.29
C ILE A 169 2.24 -10.18 -17.46
N TYR A 170 1.15 -9.65 -16.93
CA TYR A 170 0.28 -10.40 -15.99
C TYR A 170 -1.14 -10.64 -16.51
N GLY A 171 -1.57 -9.88 -17.53
CA GLY A 171 -2.87 -10.04 -18.17
C GLY A 171 -2.77 -9.81 -19.68
N LEU A 172 -3.48 -10.64 -20.46
CA LEU A 172 -3.61 -10.49 -21.91
C LEU A 172 -4.97 -9.90 -22.26
N PRO A 173 -5.08 -8.92 -23.18
CA PRO A 173 -6.37 -8.34 -23.56
C PRO A 173 -7.34 -9.41 -24.12
N PHE A 174 -8.52 -9.55 -23.50
CA PHE A 174 -9.48 -10.62 -23.83
C PHE A 174 -10.69 -10.12 -24.62
N ASP A 175 -11.26 -9.00 -24.20
CA ASP A 175 -12.31 -8.21 -24.85
C ASP A 175 -12.31 -6.78 -24.29
N ILE A 176 -13.15 -5.91 -24.85
CA ILE A 176 -13.50 -4.59 -24.30
C ILE A 176 -15.01 -4.45 -24.14
N ASP A 177 -15.45 -3.44 -23.41
CA ASP A 177 -16.86 -3.07 -23.31
C ASP A 177 -17.01 -1.57 -23.04
N PHE A 178 -18.18 -1.00 -23.28
CA PHE A 178 -18.46 0.40 -22.95
C PHE A 178 -19.95 0.65 -22.64
N ASP A 179 -20.22 1.70 -21.87
CA ASP A 179 -21.61 2.08 -21.56
C ASP A 179 -22.25 2.80 -22.75
N GLY A 180 -23.52 2.51 -23.04
CA GLY A 180 -24.32 3.23 -24.05
C GLY A 180 -25.81 3.19 -23.75
N LEU A 181 -26.61 3.63 -24.72
CA LEU A 181 -28.06 3.82 -24.60
C LEU A 181 -28.81 2.99 -25.64
N TYR A 182 -29.64 2.06 -25.17
CA TYR A 182 -30.61 1.35 -25.99
C TYR A 182 -31.94 2.10 -26.03
N TYR A 183 -32.58 2.14 -27.19
CA TYR A 183 -33.88 2.78 -27.41
C TYR A 183 -34.69 2.07 -28.50
N TYR A 184 -36.02 2.23 -28.46
CA TYR A 184 -36.90 1.68 -29.48
C TYR A 184 -36.99 2.58 -30.72
N ASN A 185 -36.92 1.99 -31.91
CA ASN A 185 -36.98 2.66 -33.21
C ASN A 185 -38.39 3.15 -33.61
N ASN A 186 -39.42 2.78 -32.85
CA ASN A 186 -40.77 3.37 -32.94
C ASN A 186 -40.94 4.61 -32.03
N ASN A 187 -39.97 4.90 -31.15
CA ASN A 187 -40.05 5.98 -30.18
C ASN A 187 -39.47 7.28 -30.77
N GLU A 188 -40.33 8.07 -31.40
CA GLU A 188 -39.97 9.35 -32.04
C GLU A 188 -39.31 10.34 -31.07
N LYS A 189 -39.66 10.29 -29.77
CA LYS A 189 -39.02 11.11 -28.75
C LYS A 189 -37.54 10.72 -28.59
N ALA A 190 -37.26 9.43 -28.42
CA ALA A 190 -35.89 8.93 -28.33
C ALA A 190 -35.08 9.28 -29.59
N LYS A 191 -35.63 9.06 -30.78
CA LYS A 191 -34.98 9.35 -32.07
C LYS A 191 -34.53 10.81 -32.17
N SER A 192 -35.42 11.76 -31.88
CA SER A 192 -35.11 13.20 -31.91
C SER A 192 -33.99 13.64 -30.95
N ILE A 193 -33.83 12.93 -29.82
CA ILE A 193 -32.74 13.15 -28.87
C ILE A 193 -31.43 12.57 -29.42
N VAL A 194 -31.48 11.35 -29.97
CA VAL A 194 -30.32 10.63 -30.50
C VAL A 194 -29.71 11.30 -31.73
N GLU A 195 -30.52 11.87 -32.62
CA GLU A 195 -30.07 12.60 -33.83
C GLU A 195 -29.03 13.69 -33.57
N ASN A 196 -29.01 14.28 -32.37
CA ASN A 196 -28.10 15.37 -31.99
C ASN A 196 -27.33 15.07 -30.68
N ILE A 197 -27.19 13.79 -30.31
CA ILE A 197 -26.61 13.39 -29.01
C ILE A 197 -25.10 13.69 -28.88
N SER A 198 -24.43 13.98 -30.00
CA SER A 198 -23.04 14.48 -30.06
C SER A 198 -22.83 15.83 -29.37
N ASP A 199 -23.87 16.65 -29.29
CA ASP A 199 -23.75 18.04 -28.84
C ASP A 199 -24.44 18.27 -27.48
N LYS A 200 -25.45 17.44 -27.17
CA LYS A 200 -26.20 17.45 -25.90
C LYS A 200 -25.34 17.02 -24.70
N THR A 201 -25.59 17.64 -23.55
CA THR A 201 -25.18 17.12 -22.24
C THR A 201 -26.16 16.07 -21.69
N TRP A 202 -25.77 15.44 -20.59
CA TRP A 202 -26.69 14.62 -19.79
C TRP A 202 -27.85 15.43 -19.19
N ASP A 203 -27.63 16.71 -18.86
CA ASP A 203 -28.73 17.62 -18.48
C ASP A 203 -29.66 17.86 -19.68
N ASP A 204 -29.14 18.28 -20.85
CA ASP A 204 -29.96 18.53 -22.04
C ASP A 204 -30.84 17.32 -22.44
N LEU A 205 -30.30 16.10 -22.36
CA LEU A 205 -31.05 14.86 -22.58
C LEU A 205 -32.23 14.69 -21.60
N VAL A 206 -32.01 14.98 -20.31
CA VAL A 206 -33.05 14.87 -19.27
C VAL A 206 -34.06 16.02 -19.36
N ASP A 207 -33.66 17.22 -19.77
CA ASP A 207 -34.56 18.34 -20.03
C ASP A 207 -35.46 18.09 -21.25
N GLU A 208 -34.91 17.50 -22.31
CA GLU A 208 -35.70 17.10 -23.48
C GLU A 208 -36.67 15.98 -23.13
N LEU A 209 -36.28 14.96 -22.36
CA LEU A 209 -37.20 13.91 -21.86
C LEU A 209 -38.30 14.45 -20.95
N ASN A 210 -38.03 15.49 -20.16
CA ASN A 210 -39.06 16.16 -19.34
C ASN A 210 -39.97 17.10 -20.15
N SER A 211 -39.51 17.58 -21.31
CA SER A 211 -40.28 18.50 -22.17
C SER A 211 -41.47 17.79 -22.84
N PRO A 212 -42.70 18.36 -22.86
CA PRO A 212 -43.88 17.69 -23.40
C PRO A 212 -43.75 17.17 -24.85
N PRO A 213 -44.25 15.96 -25.17
CA PRO A 213 -44.71 14.92 -24.24
C PRO A 213 -43.53 14.40 -23.40
N SER A 214 -43.73 14.34 -22.09
CA SER A 214 -42.72 13.84 -21.15
C SER A 214 -42.59 12.33 -21.26
N ALA A 215 -41.37 11.82 -21.19
CA ALA A 215 -41.04 10.41 -21.35
C ALA A 215 -40.09 9.95 -20.21
N PRO A 216 -40.31 8.77 -19.61
CA PRO A 216 -39.62 8.36 -18.38
C PRO A 216 -38.15 7.95 -18.64
N LEU A 217 -37.30 8.05 -17.62
CA LEU A 217 -35.94 7.52 -17.62
C LEU A 217 -35.64 6.81 -16.30
N LYS A 218 -35.04 5.61 -16.36
CA LYS A 218 -34.66 4.83 -15.19
C LYS A 218 -33.24 4.27 -15.33
N VAL A 219 -32.27 5.01 -14.79
CA VAL A 219 -30.88 4.56 -14.66
C VAL A 219 -30.72 3.76 -13.37
N ALA A 220 -30.15 2.56 -13.44
CA ALA A 220 -29.76 1.77 -12.28
C ALA A 220 -28.39 2.24 -11.77
N LEU A 221 -28.31 2.71 -10.54
CA LEU A 221 -27.08 3.16 -9.87
C LEU A 221 -26.87 2.43 -8.53
N ASN A 222 -27.39 1.21 -8.42
CA ASN A 222 -27.29 0.39 -7.21
C ASN A 222 -25.96 -0.39 -7.13
N VAL A 223 -25.21 -0.51 -8.22
CA VAL A 223 -23.84 -1.05 -8.20
C VAL A 223 -22.85 0.12 -8.10
N ASP A 224 -21.88 0.02 -7.18
CA ASP A 224 -20.92 1.09 -6.90
C ASP A 224 -20.06 1.46 -8.13
N THR A 225 -19.62 0.46 -8.91
CA THR A 225 -18.83 0.68 -10.13
C THR A 225 -19.61 1.41 -11.23
N ASP A 226 -20.92 1.12 -11.36
CA ASP A 226 -21.84 1.83 -12.28
C ASP A 226 -22.06 3.27 -11.83
N LEU A 227 -22.27 3.48 -10.52
CA LEU A 227 -22.45 4.80 -9.93
C LEU A 227 -21.21 5.69 -10.15
N LEU A 228 -20.02 5.16 -9.92
CA LEU A 228 -18.77 5.89 -10.18
C LEU A 228 -18.55 6.13 -11.68
N GLY A 229 -18.85 5.13 -12.52
CA GLY A 229 -18.78 5.28 -13.98
C GLY A 229 -19.68 6.40 -14.49
N PHE A 230 -20.96 6.42 -14.07
CA PHE A 230 -21.92 7.45 -14.48
C PHE A 230 -21.59 8.84 -13.90
N PHE A 231 -21.08 8.91 -12.66
CA PHE A 231 -20.58 10.16 -12.07
C PHE A 231 -19.41 10.76 -12.88
N VAL A 232 -18.42 9.94 -13.26
CA VAL A 232 -17.27 10.38 -14.06
C VAL A 232 -17.69 10.73 -15.50
N GLU A 233 -18.61 9.96 -16.09
CA GLU A 233 -19.19 10.23 -17.41
C GLU A 233 -19.92 11.58 -17.46
N TYR A 234 -20.79 11.85 -16.47
CA TYR A 234 -21.48 13.13 -16.31
C TYR A 234 -20.51 14.31 -16.19
N ILE A 235 -19.45 14.13 -15.40
CA ILE A 235 -18.43 15.15 -15.14
C ILE A 235 -17.56 15.39 -16.39
N ASN A 236 -17.18 14.34 -17.11
CA ASN A 236 -16.40 14.44 -18.35
C ASN A 236 -17.21 15.05 -19.51
N ASN A 237 -18.53 14.84 -19.52
CA ASN A 237 -19.47 15.49 -20.44
C ASN A 237 -19.55 17.03 -20.25
N HIS A 238 -19.11 17.57 -19.11
CA HIS A 238 -19.09 19.00 -18.79
C HIS A 238 -17.71 19.69 -18.84
N ARG A 239 -16.63 18.94 -18.57
CA ARG A 239 -15.22 19.37 -18.68
C ARG A 239 -14.40 18.18 -19.13
N ASN A 240 -13.42 18.35 -20.02
CA ASN A 240 -12.58 17.25 -20.46
C ASN A 240 -11.53 16.88 -19.37
N PHE A 241 -11.56 15.65 -18.86
CA PHE A 241 -10.62 15.12 -17.84
C PHE A 241 -9.46 14.31 -18.45
N ASN A 242 -9.17 14.43 -19.74
CA ASN A 242 -7.96 13.84 -20.32
C ASN A 242 -6.69 14.54 -19.78
N LYS A 243 -5.87 13.75 -19.09
CA LYS A 243 -4.56 14.08 -18.52
C LYS A 243 -3.52 14.55 -19.55
N GLU A 244 -3.70 14.18 -20.83
CA GLU A 244 -2.90 14.68 -21.96
C GLU A 244 -3.24 16.14 -22.31
N TYR A 245 -4.48 16.57 -22.06
CA TYR A 245 -4.95 17.93 -22.33
C TYR A 245 -4.65 18.88 -21.17
N ASP A 246 -4.85 18.44 -19.92
CA ASP A 246 -4.41 19.19 -18.73
C ASP A 246 -3.74 18.28 -17.68
N SER A 247 -2.46 18.53 -17.42
CA SER A 247 -1.71 17.92 -16.31
C SER A 247 -2.31 18.15 -14.91
N LYS A 248 -3.20 19.14 -14.77
CA LYS A 248 -3.92 19.51 -13.55
C LYS A 248 -5.42 19.19 -13.59
N PHE A 249 -5.90 18.43 -14.58
CA PHE A 249 -7.32 18.06 -14.75
C PHE A 249 -8.04 17.72 -13.42
N TYR A 250 -7.39 16.97 -12.53
CA TYR A 250 -7.94 16.58 -11.23
C TYR A 250 -8.13 17.74 -10.22
N ASP A 251 -7.38 18.84 -10.33
CA ASP A 251 -7.61 20.03 -9.46
C ASP A 251 -8.99 20.66 -9.69
N ILE A 252 -9.72 20.26 -10.76
CA ILE A 252 -11.15 20.61 -10.95
C ILE A 252 -12.00 20.08 -9.79
N PHE A 253 -11.80 18.83 -9.34
CA PHE A 253 -12.51 18.22 -8.20
C PHE A 253 -12.28 18.93 -6.86
N LEU A 254 -11.24 19.78 -6.79
CA LEU A 254 -10.70 20.34 -5.55
C LEU A 254 -10.91 21.87 -5.46
N ASN A 255 -11.72 22.43 -6.37
CA ASN A 255 -12.10 23.83 -6.38
C ASN A 255 -13.61 23.98 -6.63
N LYS A 256 -14.13 25.21 -6.56
CA LYS A 256 -15.56 25.48 -6.70
C LYS A 256 -16.20 24.85 -7.95
N THR A 257 -15.48 24.72 -9.07
CA THR A 257 -16.01 24.04 -10.27
C THR A 257 -16.37 22.57 -9.99
N GLY A 258 -15.58 21.88 -9.16
CA GLY A 258 -15.88 20.54 -8.68
C GLY A 258 -17.07 20.53 -7.71
N ASP A 259 -17.12 21.46 -6.76
CA ASP A 259 -18.28 21.66 -5.88
C ASP A 259 -19.58 21.85 -6.70
N ASP A 260 -19.56 22.73 -7.70
CA ASP A 260 -20.69 23.02 -8.59
C ASP A 260 -21.06 21.77 -9.43
N LEU A 261 -20.09 21.01 -9.96
CA LEU A 261 -20.33 19.77 -10.72
C LEU A 261 -20.95 18.64 -9.88
N ILE A 262 -20.50 18.46 -8.63
CA ILE A 262 -21.03 17.43 -7.72
C ILE A 262 -22.48 17.76 -7.32
N ASN A 263 -22.77 19.04 -7.05
CA ASN A 263 -24.15 19.49 -6.80
C ASN A 263 -25.03 19.32 -8.05
N ASN A 264 -24.51 19.58 -9.25
CA ASN A 264 -25.28 19.41 -10.48
C ASN A 264 -25.56 17.93 -10.81
N PHE A 265 -24.65 17.01 -10.53
CA PHE A 265 -24.92 15.57 -10.62
C PHE A 265 -26.06 15.13 -9.67
N TYR A 266 -26.05 15.62 -8.43
CA TYR A 266 -27.17 15.44 -7.51
C TYR A 266 -28.49 15.99 -8.11
N ASN A 267 -28.47 17.21 -8.63
CA ASN A 267 -29.65 17.83 -9.27
C ASN A 267 -30.15 17.01 -10.48
N LEU A 268 -29.26 16.47 -11.33
CA LEU A 268 -29.62 15.59 -12.44
C LEU A 268 -30.35 14.32 -11.95
N THR A 269 -29.78 13.63 -10.95
CA THR A 269 -30.42 12.41 -10.40
C THR A 269 -31.77 12.71 -9.76
N GLN A 270 -31.95 13.86 -9.13
CA GLN A 270 -33.24 14.33 -8.64
C GLN A 270 -34.22 14.62 -9.79
N LYS A 271 -33.73 15.11 -10.94
CA LYS A 271 -34.53 15.53 -12.09
C LYS A 271 -35.18 14.36 -12.84
N TYR A 272 -34.47 13.25 -13.05
CA TYR A 272 -35.06 12.07 -13.72
C TYR A 272 -35.79 11.07 -12.78
N THR A 273 -35.84 11.33 -11.47
CA THR A 273 -36.43 10.41 -10.47
C THR A 273 -37.68 10.93 -9.74
N ASP A 274 -38.34 11.98 -10.25
CA ASP A 274 -39.37 12.77 -9.55
C ASP A 274 -38.93 13.26 -8.15
N LYS A 275 -37.70 13.81 -8.06
CA LYS A 275 -37.10 14.32 -6.81
C LYS A 275 -36.89 13.26 -5.73
N LYS A 276 -36.45 12.06 -6.13
CA LYS A 276 -36.13 10.93 -5.24
C LYS A 276 -34.97 10.10 -5.82
N ALA A 277 -33.75 10.61 -5.75
CA ALA A 277 -32.55 9.94 -6.27
C ALA A 277 -32.35 8.51 -5.69
N THR A 278 -32.90 8.21 -4.52
CA THR A 278 -33.04 6.86 -3.95
C THR A 278 -33.67 5.84 -4.92
N ARG A 279 -34.55 6.27 -5.83
CA ARG A 279 -35.14 5.43 -6.90
C ARG A 279 -34.15 5.03 -8.00
N SER A 280 -32.96 5.61 -8.02
CA SER A 280 -31.87 5.25 -8.94
C SER A 280 -30.79 4.46 -8.19
N THR A 281 -30.42 4.89 -6.97
CA THR A 281 -29.42 4.17 -6.13
C THR A 281 -29.92 2.85 -5.54
N SER A 282 -31.24 2.59 -5.50
CA SER A 282 -31.80 1.29 -5.11
C SER A 282 -32.27 0.42 -6.28
N LEU A 283 -32.33 0.96 -7.50
CA LEU A 283 -32.82 0.24 -8.68
C LEU A 283 -31.79 -0.79 -9.14
N LYS A 284 -32.18 -2.08 -9.15
CA LYS A 284 -31.35 -3.15 -9.71
C LYS A 284 -31.35 -3.10 -11.24
N ARG A 285 -30.28 -3.58 -11.88
CA ARG A 285 -30.15 -3.60 -13.34
C ARG A 285 -31.33 -4.31 -14.00
N ASP A 286 -31.74 -5.49 -13.52
CA ASP A 286 -32.89 -6.24 -14.05
C ASP A 286 -34.21 -5.46 -13.96
N GLN A 287 -34.36 -4.56 -12.99
CA GLN A 287 -35.54 -3.70 -12.85
C GLN A 287 -35.49 -2.53 -13.85
N ALA A 288 -34.31 -2.01 -14.20
CA ALA A 288 -34.15 -1.06 -15.28
C ALA A 288 -34.41 -1.71 -16.65
N PHE A 289 -33.89 -2.93 -16.89
CA PHE A 289 -34.17 -3.72 -18.09
C PHE A 289 -35.67 -4.02 -18.22
N THR A 290 -36.31 -4.52 -17.15
CA THR A 290 -37.76 -4.78 -17.13
C THR A 290 -38.57 -3.50 -17.36
N ALA A 291 -38.10 -2.34 -16.87
CA ALA A 291 -38.76 -1.08 -17.13
C ALA A 291 -38.60 -0.64 -18.61
N PHE A 292 -37.44 -0.86 -19.22
CA PHE A 292 -37.23 -0.59 -20.64
C PHE A 292 -38.10 -1.50 -21.52
N THR A 293 -38.07 -2.81 -21.30
CA THR A 293 -38.82 -3.79 -22.11
C THR A 293 -40.33 -3.79 -21.88
N THR A 294 -40.82 -2.95 -20.97
CA THR A 294 -42.24 -2.64 -20.78
C THR A 294 -42.59 -1.18 -21.11
N GLU A 295 -41.73 -0.49 -21.86
CA GLU A 295 -41.84 0.93 -22.27
C GLU A 295 -41.96 1.93 -21.10
N ASN A 296 -41.70 1.47 -19.88
CA ASN A 296 -41.65 2.24 -18.63
C ASN A 296 -40.28 2.95 -18.41
N SER A 297 -39.40 2.96 -19.41
CA SER A 297 -38.20 3.80 -19.53
C SER A 297 -37.90 4.01 -21.02
N THR A 298 -37.65 5.26 -21.43
CA THR A 298 -37.40 5.64 -22.84
C THR A 298 -36.06 5.10 -23.35
N PHE A 299 -35.07 5.08 -22.46
CA PHE A 299 -33.74 4.54 -22.70
C PHE A 299 -33.40 3.48 -21.63
N LEU A 300 -32.55 2.52 -22.00
CA LEU A 300 -31.80 1.67 -21.09
C LEU A 300 -30.31 2.03 -21.19
N ARG A 301 -29.69 2.45 -20.08
CA ARG A 301 -28.23 2.54 -19.99
C ARG A 301 -27.69 1.14 -19.63
N GLY A 302 -26.73 0.64 -20.41
CA GLY A 302 -26.09 -0.66 -20.21
C GLY A 302 -24.88 -0.85 -21.13
N LYS A 303 -24.21 -1.99 -21.01
CA LYS A 303 -23.02 -2.37 -21.80
C LYS A 303 -23.34 -2.58 -23.27
N ALA A 304 -22.41 -2.21 -24.15
CA ALA A 304 -22.50 -2.43 -25.59
C ALA A 304 -22.58 -3.93 -25.96
N SER A 305 -21.93 -4.79 -25.18
CA SER A 305 -22.03 -6.26 -25.30
C SER A 305 -23.44 -6.84 -25.08
N LEU A 306 -24.38 -6.06 -24.54
CA LEU A 306 -25.79 -6.45 -24.39
C LEU A 306 -26.55 -6.53 -25.74
N TYR A 307 -26.06 -5.88 -26.80
CA TYR A 307 -26.80 -5.72 -28.06
C TYR A 307 -27.16 -7.07 -28.72
N SER A 308 -26.24 -8.04 -28.70
CA SER A 308 -26.49 -9.43 -29.14
C SER A 308 -27.57 -10.11 -28.30
N ILE A 309 -27.48 -9.99 -26.98
CA ILE A 309 -28.40 -10.59 -26.01
C ILE A 309 -29.81 -10.01 -26.16
N LEU A 310 -29.95 -8.69 -26.40
CA LEU A 310 -31.24 -8.05 -26.65
C LEU A 310 -31.91 -8.58 -27.93
N ARG A 311 -31.13 -8.73 -29.01
CA ARG A 311 -31.57 -9.29 -30.29
C ARG A 311 -32.09 -10.73 -30.12
N ASP A 312 -31.28 -11.60 -29.52
CA ASP A 312 -31.61 -13.02 -29.32
C ASP A 312 -32.78 -13.24 -28.32
N SER A 313 -32.75 -12.55 -27.17
CA SER A 313 -33.65 -12.88 -26.05
C SER A 313 -35.08 -12.38 -26.23
N LEU A 314 -35.27 -11.21 -26.84
CA LEU A 314 -36.59 -10.60 -26.96
C LEU A 314 -37.42 -11.15 -28.13
N ARG A 315 -36.79 -11.83 -29.10
CA ARG A 315 -37.39 -12.20 -30.41
C ARG A 315 -38.02 -11.03 -31.17
N VAL A 316 -37.58 -9.84 -30.81
CA VAL A 316 -37.89 -8.56 -31.44
C VAL A 316 -37.15 -8.52 -32.78
N ASN A 317 -37.80 -8.04 -33.84
CA ASN A 317 -37.13 -7.95 -35.14
C ASN A 317 -35.94 -6.98 -35.04
N ASP A 318 -34.87 -7.26 -35.79
CA ASP A 318 -33.63 -6.45 -35.88
C ASP A 318 -33.87 -4.94 -36.12
N THR A 319 -35.07 -4.57 -36.57
CA THR A 319 -35.50 -3.20 -36.86
C THR A 319 -36.05 -2.40 -35.68
N GLU A 320 -36.36 -3.01 -34.52
CA GLU A 320 -37.17 -2.34 -33.48
C GLU A 320 -36.37 -1.73 -32.31
N ILE A 321 -35.15 -2.18 -32.03
CA ILE A 321 -34.27 -1.62 -30.98
C ILE A 321 -32.93 -1.22 -31.59
N SER A 322 -32.48 0.01 -31.29
CA SER A 322 -31.16 0.52 -31.63
C SER A 322 -30.32 0.79 -30.39
N PHE A 323 -29.01 0.91 -30.61
CA PHE A 323 -28.01 1.30 -29.61
C PHE A 323 -27.32 2.59 -30.07
N THR A 324 -26.89 3.43 -29.12
CA THR A 324 -26.10 4.63 -29.40
C THR A 324 -25.17 4.96 -28.23
N LEU A 325 -24.17 5.81 -28.48
CA LEU A 325 -23.28 6.32 -27.44
C LEU A 325 -23.99 7.34 -26.52
N PRO A 326 -23.55 7.52 -25.26
CA PRO A 326 -24.11 8.52 -24.37
C PRO A 326 -23.83 9.97 -24.85
N PRO A 327 -24.45 10.98 -24.22
CA PRO A 327 -24.26 12.41 -24.50
C PRO A 327 -22.79 12.83 -24.73
N LYS A 328 -22.55 13.59 -25.80
CA LYS A 328 -21.23 13.95 -26.38
C LYS A 328 -20.36 12.77 -26.80
N LYS A 329 -20.97 11.65 -27.18
CA LYS A 329 -20.27 10.38 -27.47
C LYS A 329 -19.32 9.96 -26.32
N THR A 330 -19.57 10.40 -25.09
CA THR A 330 -18.66 10.25 -23.93
C THR A 330 -19.06 9.04 -23.09
N THR A 331 -18.13 8.10 -22.86
CA THR A 331 -18.42 6.85 -22.14
C THR A 331 -17.19 6.26 -21.46
N ASN A 332 -17.42 5.44 -20.43
CA ASN A 332 -16.41 4.59 -19.81
C ASN A 332 -16.05 3.45 -20.76
N LEU A 333 -14.76 3.34 -21.08
CA LEU A 333 -14.21 2.15 -21.74
C LEU A 333 -13.70 1.21 -20.64
N PHE A 334 -14.18 -0.02 -20.68
CA PHE A 334 -13.79 -1.11 -19.78
C PHE A 334 -12.86 -2.03 -20.57
N HIS A 335 -11.67 -2.27 -20.05
CA HIS A 335 -10.75 -3.26 -20.60
C HIS A 335 -10.87 -4.55 -19.78
N ARG A 336 -10.82 -5.71 -20.44
CA ARG A 336 -10.82 -7.02 -19.76
C ARG A 336 -9.56 -7.81 -20.10
N TYR A 337 -9.00 -8.45 -19.08
CA TYR A 337 -7.73 -9.16 -19.15
C TYR A 337 -7.87 -10.61 -18.73
N LEU A 338 -7.42 -11.53 -19.58
CA LEU A 338 -7.23 -12.93 -19.22
C LEU A 338 -5.94 -13.06 -18.40
N VAL A 339 -6.09 -13.48 -17.15
CA VAL A 339 -5.00 -13.74 -16.20
C VAL A 339 -4.96 -15.22 -15.82
N ALA A 340 -3.78 -15.76 -15.55
CA ALA A 340 -3.61 -17.14 -15.09
C ALA A 340 -3.31 -17.20 -13.59
N ASN A 341 -3.96 -18.13 -12.89
CA ASN A 341 -3.79 -18.35 -11.46
C ASN A 341 -2.46 -19.07 -11.17
N LYS A 342 -1.52 -18.35 -10.58
CA LYS A 342 -0.18 -18.82 -10.21
C LYS A 342 -0.19 -19.98 -9.22
N ALA A 343 -1.25 -20.13 -8.42
CA ALA A 343 -1.43 -21.24 -7.49
C ALA A 343 -1.89 -22.54 -8.18
N ARG A 344 -2.25 -22.49 -9.47
CA ARG A 344 -2.61 -23.64 -10.32
C ARG A 344 -1.49 -24.01 -11.30
N VAL A 345 -0.79 -23.00 -11.81
CA VAL A 345 0.37 -23.13 -12.71
C VAL A 345 1.43 -24.10 -12.16
N GLY A 346 1.79 -25.12 -12.94
CA GLY A 346 2.81 -26.10 -12.58
C GLY A 346 2.36 -27.24 -11.66
N LYS A 347 1.07 -27.31 -11.29
CA LYS A 347 0.50 -28.48 -10.57
C LYS A 347 0.08 -29.59 -11.52
N GLU A 348 -0.84 -29.27 -12.43
CA GLU A 348 -1.35 -30.20 -13.45
C GLU A 348 -0.69 -29.94 -14.80
N LEU A 349 -0.71 -28.68 -15.25
CA LEU A 349 -0.16 -28.25 -16.54
C LEU A 349 1.04 -27.32 -16.36
N SER A 350 1.98 -27.38 -17.31
CA SER A 350 3.20 -26.56 -17.28
C SER A 350 2.92 -25.07 -17.51
N PRO A 351 3.77 -24.14 -17.03
CA PRO A 351 3.62 -22.71 -17.30
C PRO A 351 3.54 -22.39 -18.80
N LYS A 352 4.26 -23.15 -19.64
CA LYS A 352 4.23 -22.99 -21.10
C LYS A 352 2.89 -23.38 -21.71
N VAL A 353 2.24 -24.42 -21.19
CA VAL A 353 0.88 -24.82 -21.60
C VAL A 353 -0.13 -23.76 -21.17
N PHE A 354 -0.03 -23.24 -19.94
CA PHE A 354 -0.85 -22.12 -19.46
C PHE A 354 -0.73 -20.87 -20.36
N ALA A 355 0.50 -20.48 -20.74
CA ALA A 355 0.72 -19.33 -21.61
C ALA A 355 0.20 -19.54 -23.04
N GLU A 356 0.35 -20.74 -23.61
CA GLU A 356 -0.14 -21.03 -24.96
C GLU A 356 -1.68 -21.10 -25.01
N ILE A 357 -2.32 -21.64 -23.97
CA ILE A 357 -3.79 -21.58 -23.80
C ILE A 357 -4.25 -20.12 -23.72
N ALA A 358 -3.59 -19.30 -22.90
CA ALA A 358 -3.91 -17.87 -22.79
C ALA A 358 -3.82 -17.16 -24.15
N LYS A 359 -2.74 -17.42 -24.90
CA LYS A 359 -2.50 -16.82 -26.23
C LYS A 359 -3.56 -17.21 -27.26
N ILE A 360 -4.00 -18.48 -27.30
CA ILE A 360 -5.10 -18.89 -28.18
C ILE A 360 -6.42 -18.23 -27.74
N LEU A 361 -6.69 -18.16 -26.44
CA LEU A 361 -7.90 -17.55 -25.91
C LEU A 361 -8.00 -16.03 -26.18
N THR A 362 -6.87 -15.34 -26.33
CA THR A 362 -6.79 -13.93 -26.73
C THR A 362 -6.48 -13.71 -28.20
N SER A 363 -6.40 -14.75 -29.05
CA SER A 363 -6.09 -14.60 -30.47
C SER A 363 -7.17 -13.83 -31.25
N LYS A 364 -6.82 -13.30 -32.43
CA LYS A 364 -7.77 -12.61 -33.32
C LYS A 364 -8.94 -13.50 -33.71
N GLU A 365 -8.68 -14.75 -34.06
CA GLU A 365 -9.70 -15.75 -34.44
C GLU A 365 -10.67 -16.01 -33.28
N MET A 366 -10.15 -16.15 -32.07
CA MET A 366 -10.96 -16.41 -30.88
C MET A 366 -11.78 -15.18 -30.45
N GLN A 367 -11.24 -13.97 -30.66
CA GLN A 367 -11.98 -12.72 -30.42
C GLN A 367 -13.07 -12.46 -31.47
N LEU A 368 -12.78 -12.69 -32.76
CA LEU A 368 -13.78 -12.66 -33.85
C LEU A 368 -14.93 -13.62 -33.55
N PHE A 369 -14.61 -14.87 -33.23
CA PHE A 369 -15.61 -15.87 -32.87
C PHE A 369 -16.49 -15.45 -31.67
N ARG A 370 -15.92 -14.78 -30.66
CA ARG A 370 -16.68 -14.23 -29.53
C ARG A 370 -17.58 -13.05 -29.93
N ALA A 371 -17.17 -12.25 -30.91
CA ALA A 371 -18.00 -11.18 -31.49
C ALA A 371 -19.17 -11.76 -32.29
N GLU A 372 -18.88 -12.63 -33.27
CA GLU A 372 -19.86 -13.34 -34.10
C GLU A 372 -20.90 -14.11 -33.26
N THR A 373 -20.46 -14.85 -32.24
CA THR A 373 -21.30 -15.82 -31.52
C THR A 373 -22.00 -15.26 -30.28
N PHE A 374 -21.42 -14.21 -29.66
CA PHE A 374 -21.91 -13.67 -28.37
C PHE A 374 -21.99 -12.14 -28.31
N GLY A 375 -21.52 -11.39 -29.32
CA GLY A 375 -21.45 -9.93 -29.28
C GLY A 375 -20.37 -9.36 -28.37
N GLY A 376 -19.32 -10.14 -28.06
CA GLY A 376 -18.11 -9.60 -27.42
C GLY A 376 -17.42 -8.58 -28.34
N ILE A 377 -16.77 -7.57 -27.79
CA ILE A 377 -16.11 -6.53 -28.59
C ILE A 377 -14.59 -6.79 -28.59
N PRO A 378 -13.96 -7.01 -29.77
CA PRO A 378 -12.53 -7.27 -29.85
C PRO A 378 -11.67 -6.08 -29.39
N THR A 379 -10.51 -6.43 -28.85
CA THR A 379 -9.47 -5.54 -28.33
C THR A 379 -8.59 -4.89 -29.42
N PHE A 380 -9.06 -4.83 -30.67
CA PHE A 380 -8.23 -4.57 -31.85
C PHE A 380 -7.78 -3.10 -31.98
N ASP A 381 -6.54 -2.87 -32.42
CA ASP A 381 -6.12 -1.53 -32.87
C ASP A 381 -6.76 -1.20 -34.23
N LEU A 382 -7.89 -0.50 -34.20
CA LEU A 382 -8.62 -0.11 -35.42
C LEU A 382 -7.81 0.74 -36.40
N LYS A 383 -6.67 1.34 -35.97
CA LYS A 383 -5.72 1.99 -36.89
C LYS A 383 -5.13 1.03 -37.93
N LYS A 384 -5.20 -0.29 -37.67
CA LYS A 384 -4.74 -1.35 -38.57
C LYS A 384 -5.83 -1.91 -39.50
N LYS A 385 -7.08 -1.41 -39.45
CA LYS A 385 -8.20 -1.95 -40.26
C LYS A 385 -7.95 -1.98 -41.77
N ASP A 386 -7.12 -1.09 -42.30
CA ASP A 386 -6.74 -1.05 -43.72
C ASP A 386 -5.54 -1.97 -44.06
N SER A 387 -4.97 -2.66 -43.08
CA SER A 387 -3.73 -3.45 -43.18
C SER A 387 -3.80 -4.87 -42.59
N ASP A 388 -4.85 -5.18 -41.82
CA ASP A 388 -5.07 -6.48 -41.19
C ASP A 388 -6.48 -6.99 -41.56
N ASP A 389 -6.54 -8.02 -42.40
CA ASP A 389 -7.80 -8.55 -42.95
C ASP A 389 -8.80 -8.98 -41.87
N GLN A 390 -8.34 -9.44 -40.69
CA GLN A 390 -9.23 -9.87 -39.60
C GLN A 390 -9.85 -8.67 -38.87
N ILE A 391 -9.08 -7.60 -38.65
CA ILE A 391 -9.61 -6.35 -38.09
C ILE A 391 -10.58 -5.71 -39.09
N LYS A 392 -10.29 -5.84 -40.39
CA LYS A 392 -11.19 -5.39 -41.45
C LYS A 392 -12.51 -6.16 -41.46
N ILE A 393 -12.47 -7.50 -41.47
CA ILE A 393 -13.67 -8.35 -41.45
C ILE A 393 -14.59 -7.96 -40.28
N TYR A 394 -14.02 -7.74 -39.09
CA TYR A 394 -14.80 -7.26 -37.94
C TYR A 394 -15.54 -5.94 -38.22
N CYS A 395 -14.87 -4.95 -38.82
CA CYS A 395 -15.51 -3.66 -39.13
C CYS A 395 -16.45 -3.70 -40.36
N ASP A 396 -16.25 -4.62 -41.30
CA ASP A 396 -17.16 -4.83 -42.42
C ASP A 396 -18.47 -5.52 -41.96
N GLU A 397 -18.42 -6.38 -40.93
CA GLU A 397 -19.60 -7.04 -40.33
C GLU A 397 -20.27 -6.22 -39.22
N PHE A 398 -19.49 -5.52 -38.38
CA PHE A 398 -19.96 -4.72 -37.23
C PHE A 398 -19.65 -3.21 -37.38
N PRO A 399 -20.01 -2.55 -38.51
CA PRO A 399 -19.57 -1.18 -38.81
C PRO A 399 -20.00 -0.15 -37.77
N MET A 400 -21.19 -0.31 -37.16
CA MET A 400 -21.67 0.53 -36.07
C MET A 400 -20.73 0.53 -34.87
N MET A 401 -20.21 -0.65 -34.49
CA MET A 401 -19.33 -0.79 -33.33
C MET A 401 -17.95 -0.22 -33.64
N CYS A 402 -17.40 -0.42 -34.85
CA CYS A 402 -16.18 0.27 -35.25
C CYS A 402 -16.35 1.79 -35.30
N GLU A 403 -17.46 2.34 -35.83
CA GLU A 403 -17.70 3.80 -35.79
C GLU A 403 -17.73 4.31 -34.34
N TYR A 404 -18.36 3.59 -33.42
CA TYR A 404 -18.42 3.98 -32.01
C TYR A 404 -17.04 3.89 -31.34
N LEU A 405 -16.28 2.81 -31.57
CA LEU A 405 -14.91 2.66 -31.06
C LEU A 405 -13.93 3.70 -31.63
N GLU A 406 -14.15 4.22 -32.83
CA GLU A 406 -13.36 5.30 -33.44
C GLU A 406 -13.82 6.71 -33.00
N THR A 407 -15.11 6.92 -32.77
CA THR A 407 -15.69 8.27 -32.50
C THR A 407 -16.06 8.55 -31.05
N MET A 408 -15.95 7.59 -30.14
CA MET A 408 -16.26 7.79 -28.71
C MET A 408 -15.15 8.54 -27.95
N ASN A 409 -15.57 9.44 -27.07
CA ASN A 409 -14.71 10.11 -26.10
C ASN A 409 -14.45 9.17 -24.90
N LYS A 410 -13.40 8.34 -25.05
CA LYS A 410 -13.01 7.25 -24.14
C LYS A 410 -12.61 7.76 -22.75
N ILE A 411 -13.30 7.32 -21.70
CA ILE A 411 -12.92 7.52 -20.31
C ILE A 411 -12.20 6.27 -19.80
N TYR A 412 -10.96 6.46 -19.33
CA TYR A 412 -10.15 5.45 -18.64
C TYR A 412 -10.17 5.77 -17.14
N ILE A 413 -11.10 5.18 -16.41
CA ILE A 413 -11.48 5.65 -15.06
C ILE A 413 -10.32 5.60 -14.06
N LYS A 414 -9.44 4.59 -14.16
CA LYS A 414 -8.23 4.45 -13.34
C LYS A 414 -7.20 5.55 -13.58
N GLU A 415 -7.08 6.08 -14.79
CA GLU A 415 -6.15 7.18 -15.07
C GLU A 415 -6.62 8.49 -14.44
N ILE A 416 -7.94 8.71 -14.36
CA ILE A 416 -8.52 9.89 -13.72
C ILE A 416 -8.19 9.90 -12.24
N PHE A 417 -8.39 8.77 -11.54
CA PHE A 417 -8.07 8.63 -10.12
C PHE A 417 -6.61 8.28 -9.82
N ASN A 418 -5.74 8.27 -10.84
CA ASN A 418 -4.27 8.29 -10.71
C ASN A 418 -3.69 9.67 -11.16
N PRO A 419 -4.05 10.78 -10.50
CA PRO A 419 -3.60 12.13 -10.89
C PRO A 419 -2.15 12.41 -10.51
N SER A 420 -1.55 11.59 -9.63
CA SER A 420 -0.13 11.68 -9.29
C SER A 420 0.38 10.30 -8.88
N LYS A 421 1.70 10.07 -9.02
CA LYS A 421 2.37 8.85 -8.51
C LYS A 421 2.27 8.63 -6.99
N TYR A 422 1.67 9.58 -6.26
CA TYR A 422 1.41 9.50 -4.82
C TYR A 422 -0.08 9.38 -4.49
N ALA A 423 -0.92 9.11 -5.50
CA ALA A 423 -2.31 8.76 -5.29
C ALA A 423 -2.44 7.44 -4.51
N VAL A 424 -3.58 7.27 -3.85
CA VAL A 424 -3.98 5.99 -3.25
C VAL A 424 -4.16 4.92 -4.33
N PRO A 425 -3.97 3.63 -4.02
CA PRO A 425 -4.36 2.53 -4.90
C PRO A 425 -5.84 2.64 -5.30
N TYR A 426 -6.17 2.26 -6.53
CA TYR A 426 -7.51 2.39 -7.07
C TYR A 426 -8.56 1.57 -6.30
N PHE A 427 -8.13 0.49 -5.63
CA PHE A 427 -8.92 -0.26 -4.65
C PHE A 427 -9.63 0.64 -3.62
N GLU A 428 -8.92 1.62 -3.04
CA GLU A 428 -9.50 2.53 -2.05
C GLU A 428 -10.51 3.51 -2.68
N VAL A 429 -10.33 3.83 -3.97
CA VAL A 429 -11.25 4.70 -4.72
C VAL A 429 -12.61 4.02 -4.87
N GLU A 430 -12.66 2.80 -5.44
CA GLU A 430 -13.92 2.05 -5.61
C GLU A 430 -14.51 1.59 -4.25
N CYS A 431 -13.69 1.35 -3.22
CA CYS A 431 -14.20 1.03 -1.88
C CYS A 431 -14.92 2.21 -1.20
N PHE A 432 -14.47 3.45 -1.40
CA PHE A 432 -14.96 4.58 -0.61
C PHE A 432 -15.74 5.63 -1.42
N LEU A 433 -15.26 6.05 -2.60
CA LEU A 433 -15.85 7.18 -3.32
C LEU A 433 -17.29 6.92 -3.80
N PRO A 434 -17.65 5.76 -4.41
CA PRO A 434 -19.03 5.49 -4.82
C PRO A 434 -19.98 5.49 -3.62
N LEU A 435 -19.56 4.89 -2.51
CA LEU A 435 -20.35 4.83 -1.27
C LEU A 435 -20.66 6.23 -0.71
N LYS A 436 -19.70 7.17 -0.76
CA LYS A 436 -19.93 8.56 -0.32
C LYS A 436 -20.82 9.32 -1.30
N ILE A 437 -20.65 9.13 -2.60
CA ILE A 437 -21.55 9.66 -3.63
C ILE A 437 -22.98 9.17 -3.36
N ARG A 438 -23.17 7.87 -3.12
CA ARG A 438 -24.47 7.26 -2.81
C ARG A 438 -25.13 7.91 -1.59
N TYR A 439 -24.41 8.05 -0.48
CA TYR A 439 -24.96 8.68 0.74
C TYR A 439 -25.41 10.13 0.48
N TYR A 440 -24.64 10.92 -0.27
CA TYR A 440 -25.05 12.27 -0.65
C TYR A 440 -26.26 12.29 -1.61
N LEU A 441 -26.34 11.38 -2.58
CA LEU A 441 -27.52 11.22 -3.44
C LEU A 441 -28.78 10.89 -2.63
N GLU A 442 -28.66 10.06 -1.61
CA GLU A 442 -29.78 9.60 -0.78
C GLU A 442 -30.17 10.59 0.32
N SER A 443 -29.22 11.38 0.85
CA SER A 443 -29.44 12.31 1.97
C SER A 443 -29.67 13.77 1.54
N GLY A 444 -29.05 14.20 0.44
CA GLY A 444 -28.98 15.62 0.03
C GLY A 444 -28.23 16.54 1.00
N LYS A 445 -27.46 15.99 1.95
CA LYS A 445 -26.84 16.78 3.03
C LYS A 445 -25.47 17.36 2.65
N GLN A 446 -25.20 18.55 3.17
CA GLN A 446 -23.88 19.19 3.15
C GLN A 446 -22.79 18.34 3.82
N GLU A 447 -23.13 17.60 4.89
CA GLU A 447 -22.19 16.72 5.62
C GLU A 447 -21.60 15.63 4.70
N ASP A 448 -22.44 14.93 3.95
CA ASP A 448 -22.02 13.88 3.02
C ASP A 448 -21.25 14.46 1.82
N PHE A 449 -21.64 15.65 1.34
CA PHE A 449 -20.93 16.39 0.29
C PHE A 449 -19.51 16.81 0.70
N ASP A 450 -19.33 17.34 1.92
CA ASP A 450 -17.99 17.70 2.42
C ASP A 450 -17.13 16.45 2.66
N VAL A 451 -17.73 15.29 2.96
CA VAL A 451 -17.05 13.98 2.99
C VAL A 451 -16.61 13.54 1.58
N ILE A 452 -17.41 13.72 0.53
CA ILE A 452 -16.99 13.44 -0.87
C ILE A 452 -15.77 14.28 -1.24
N LYS A 453 -15.80 15.59 -0.95
CA LYS A 453 -14.65 16.48 -1.20
C LYS A 453 -13.41 16.07 -0.42
N HIS A 454 -13.57 15.60 0.82
CA HIS A 454 -12.46 15.05 1.60
C HIS A 454 -11.85 13.81 0.94
N VAL A 455 -12.67 12.86 0.48
CA VAL A 455 -12.20 11.67 -0.24
C VAL A 455 -11.46 12.06 -1.54
N LEU A 456 -12.05 12.93 -2.37
CA LEU A 456 -11.40 13.42 -3.60
C LEU A 456 -10.06 14.12 -3.31
N TYR A 457 -9.98 14.92 -2.24
CA TYR A 457 -8.75 15.57 -1.83
C TYR A 457 -7.68 14.56 -1.37
N SER A 458 -8.09 13.53 -0.61
CA SER A 458 -7.23 12.44 -0.14
C SER A 458 -6.76 11.47 -1.24
N ILE A 459 -7.49 11.35 -2.36
CA ILE A 459 -7.05 10.55 -3.51
C ILE A 459 -5.83 11.18 -4.19
N LYS A 460 -5.78 12.51 -4.34
CA LYS A 460 -4.66 13.20 -5.00
C LYS A 460 -3.48 13.52 -4.07
N TYR A 461 -3.78 13.92 -2.83
CA TYR A 461 -2.81 14.36 -1.85
C TYR A 461 -2.83 13.43 -0.63
N LEU A 462 -1.69 13.19 0.01
CA LEU A 462 -1.65 12.47 1.29
C LEU A 462 -2.19 13.37 2.42
N VAL A 463 -3.51 13.55 2.45
CA VAL A 463 -4.22 14.46 3.36
C VAL A 463 -4.24 13.87 4.75
N THR A 464 -3.33 14.37 5.57
CA THR A 464 -3.30 14.10 7.02
C THR A 464 -3.51 15.40 7.81
N ASN A 465 -4.08 16.41 7.15
CA ASN A 465 -4.36 17.76 7.65
C ASN A 465 -5.85 17.96 8.02
N GLY A 466 -6.64 16.88 8.14
CA GLY A 466 -8.07 16.95 8.42
C GLY A 466 -8.39 17.46 9.82
N GLU A 467 -7.57 17.11 10.82
CA GLU A 467 -7.68 17.70 12.15
C GLU A 467 -6.97 19.06 12.22
N GLY A 468 -7.71 20.07 12.71
CA GLY A 468 -7.18 21.40 13.01
C GLY A 468 -6.21 21.41 14.20
N PHE A 469 -5.93 22.59 14.73
CA PHE A 469 -4.99 22.77 15.85
C PHE A 469 -5.36 21.93 17.09
N SER A 470 -4.72 20.77 17.22
CA SER A 470 -4.94 19.85 18.33
C SER A 470 -4.10 20.25 19.54
N TRP A 471 -4.75 20.53 20.67
CA TRP A 471 -4.09 20.92 21.93
C TRP A 471 -3.02 19.92 22.38
N TYR A 472 -3.18 18.63 22.06
CA TYR A 472 -2.19 17.59 22.36
C TYR A 472 -0.87 17.81 21.62
N ILE A 473 -0.90 18.28 20.37
CA ILE A 473 0.31 18.66 19.61
C ILE A 473 1.00 19.84 20.28
N PHE A 474 0.24 20.84 20.69
CA PHE A 474 0.76 22.01 21.39
C PHE A 474 1.46 21.63 22.71
N PHE A 475 0.82 20.81 23.53
CA PHE A 475 1.44 20.34 24.78
C PHE A 475 2.66 19.43 24.53
N SER A 476 2.67 18.59 23.50
CA SER A 476 3.89 17.88 23.06
C SER A 476 5.04 18.83 22.74
N ILE A 477 4.79 19.91 22.00
CA ILE A 477 5.82 20.90 21.65
C ILE A 477 6.33 21.62 22.92
N VAL A 478 5.46 21.96 23.86
CA VAL A 478 5.85 22.56 25.15
C VAL A 478 6.72 21.61 25.98
N CYS A 479 6.37 20.32 26.06
CA CYS A 479 7.21 19.31 26.72
C CYS A 479 8.61 19.23 26.10
N ILE A 480 8.69 19.10 24.77
CA ILE A 480 9.96 19.01 24.04
C ILE A 480 10.82 20.27 24.26
N ILE A 481 10.24 21.46 24.30
CA ILE A 481 10.95 22.71 24.59
C ILE A 481 11.56 22.70 26.00
N ILE A 482 10.82 22.23 27.01
CA ILE A 482 11.31 22.10 28.39
C ILE A 482 12.44 21.06 28.47
N SER A 483 12.27 19.90 27.84
CA SER A 483 13.27 18.82 27.79
C SER A 483 14.55 19.26 27.07
N LEU A 484 14.42 20.02 25.97
CA LEU A 484 15.55 20.65 25.27
C LEU A 484 16.29 21.66 26.17
N ALA A 485 15.57 22.51 26.91
CA ALA A 485 16.17 23.47 27.83
C ALA A 485 16.98 22.78 28.95
N ILE A 486 16.47 21.67 29.50
CA ILE A 486 17.19 20.84 30.49
C ILE A 486 18.45 20.21 29.86
N SER A 487 18.35 19.71 28.63
CA SER A 487 19.48 19.11 27.89
C SER A 487 20.59 20.13 27.57
N TYR A 488 20.24 21.31 27.05
CA TYR A 488 21.20 22.39 26.82
C TYR A 488 21.78 22.94 28.13
N GLY A 489 20.99 22.97 29.22
CA GLY A 489 21.48 23.23 30.56
C GLY A 489 22.56 22.23 31.02
N THR A 490 22.37 20.93 30.73
CA THR A 490 23.40 19.91 31.05
C THR A 490 24.66 20.07 30.20
N ILE A 491 24.56 20.48 28.94
CA ILE A 491 25.73 20.85 28.10
C ILE A 491 26.46 22.07 28.70
N TYR A 492 25.72 23.11 29.10
CA TYR A 492 26.30 24.31 29.73
C TYR A 492 27.07 23.97 31.02
N PHE A 493 26.47 23.21 31.94
CA PHE A 493 27.17 22.79 33.16
C PHE A 493 28.33 21.83 32.89
N THR A 494 28.23 20.93 31.91
CA THR A 494 29.33 20.04 31.50
C THR A 494 30.53 20.83 30.97
N ASN A 495 30.29 21.96 30.28
CA ASN A 495 31.33 22.91 29.88
C ASN A 495 31.88 23.73 31.05
N LYS A 496 31.02 24.19 31.97
CA LYS A 496 31.42 24.94 33.18
C LYS A 496 32.34 24.11 34.08
N PHE A 497 32.02 22.83 34.28
CA PHE A 497 32.78 21.90 35.14
C PHE A 497 33.77 21.00 34.36
N LYS A 498 34.12 21.36 33.12
CA LYS A 498 34.98 20.57 32.21
C LYS A 498 36.32 20.12 32.79
N ASP A 499 36.86 20.91 33.72
CA ASP A 499 38.16 20.68 34.36
C ASP A 499 38.09 19.87 35.66
N HIS A 500 36.89 19.69 36.22
CA HIS A 500 36.67 18.86 37.40
C HIS A 500 36.96 17.37 37.08
N PRO A 501 37.70 16.63 37.94
CA PRO A 501 38.17 15.27 37.62
C PRO A 501 37.09 14.33 37.09
N SER A 502 35.92 14.29 37.74
CA SER A 502 34.77 13.43 37.39
C SER A 502 34.22 13.65 35.98
N ILE A 503 34.39 14.85 35.39
CA ILE A 503 33.93 15.18 34.04
C ILE A 503 35.07 15.01 33.04
N LYS A 504 36.28 15.49 33.41
CA LYS A 504 37.50 15.47 32.58
C LYS A 504 37.89 14.08 32.08
N ILE A 505 37.67 13.06 32.91
CA ILE A 505 37.86 11.63 32.59
C ILE A 505 37.11 11.21 31.32
N ILE A 506 35.87 11.68 31.17
CA ILE A 506 34.91 11.19 30.16
C ILE A 506 35.05 11.94 28.84
N SER A 507 35.81 13.04 28.82
CA SER A 507 35.92 13.99 27.70
C SER A 507 34.63 14.80 27.51
N PRO A 508 34.49 15.97 28.18
CA PRO A 508 33.26 16.79 28.10
C PRO A 508 32.83 17.11 26.66
N SER A 509 33.77 17.24 25.72
CA SER A 509 33.45 17.41 24.29
C SER A 509 32.67 16.24 23.68
N PHE A 510 32.97 14.99 24.05
CA PHE A 510 32.21 13.83 23.57
C PHE A 510 30.90 13.66 24.35
N CYS A 511 30.88 13.95 25.66
CA CYS A 511 29.63 14.02 26.43
C CYS A 511 28.64 14.99 25.77
N ASN A 512 29.07 16.21 25.44
CA ASN A 512 28.23 17.22 24.81
C ASN A 512 27.67 16.78 23.46
N MET A 513 28.43 16.02 22.65
CA MET A 513 27.92 15.47 21.38
C MET A 513 26.85 14.40 21.59
N ILE A 514 27.06 13.50 22.56
CA ILE A 514 26.06 12.46 22.87
C ILE A 514 24.79 13.13 23.41
N VAL A 515 24.92 14.10 24.33
CA VAL A 515 23.77 14.88 24.84
C VAL A 515 23.09 15.66 23.72
N PHE A 516 23.82 16.22 22.75
CA PHE A 516 23.23 16.90 21.59
C PHE A 516 22.51 15.93 20.64
N GLY A 517 23.04 14.72 20.40
CA GLY A 517 22.34 13.66 19.68
C GLY A 517 21.09 13.18 20.43
N SER A 518 21.17 13.07 21.76
CA SER A 518 20.00 12.85 22.62
C SER A 518 18.97 13.98 22.50
N SER A 519 19.38 15.26 22.48
CA SER A 519 18.49 16.40 22.19
C SER A 519 17.79 16.26 20.84
N MET A 520 18.48 15.78 19.80
CA MET A 520 17.87 15.50 18.50
C MET A 520 16.83 14.35 18.59
N SER A 521 16.95 13.43 19.54
CA SER A 521 15.93 12.41 19.77
C SER A 521 14.68 12.92 20.49
N LEU A 522 14.73 14.04 21.21
CA LEU A 522 13.52 14.73 21.71
C LEU A 522 12.64 15.25 20.56
N ILE A 523 13.26 15.66 19.45
CA ILE A 523 12.56 16.26 18.30
C ILE A 523 12.00 15.18 17.34
N LYS A 524 12.50 13.94 17.38
CA LYS A 524 12.05 12.81 16.54
C LYS A 524 10.52 12.68 16.41
N PRO A 525 9.71 12.72 17.49
CA PRO A 525 8.26 12.58 17.39
C PRO A 525 7.61 13.66 16.52
N LEU A 526 8.08 14.91 16.53
CA LEU A 526 7.48 15.99 15.73
C LEU A 526 7.58 15.74 14.22
N PHE A 527 8.52 14.90 13.76
CA PHE A 527 8.57 14.49 12.36
C PHE A 527 7.59 13.36 12.01
N ARG A 528 6.98 12.70 13.00
CA ARG A 528 5.88 11.73 12.84
C ARG A 528 4.50 12.40 12.78
N LEU A 529 4.38 13.68 13.13
CA LEU A 529 3.16 14.45 12.89
C LEU A 529 2.93 14.70 11.40
N PRO A 530 1.69 14.98 10.97
CA PRO A 530 1.40 15.48 9.64
C PRO A 530 1.88 16.94 9.40
N PRO A 531 1.76 17.48 8.17
CA PRO A 531 1.62 16.73 6.91
C PRO A 531 2.86 15.87 6.65
N TYR A 532 2.68 14.74 5.98
CA TYR A 532 3.78 13.97 5.40
C TYR A 532 4.19 14.54 4.03
N SER A 533 5.47 14.43 3.66
CA SER A 533 5.94 14.82 2.32
C SER A 533 7.23 14.11 1.92
N TYR A 534 7.49 13.99 0.62
CA TYR A 534 8.72 13.37 0.10
C TYR A 534 9.99 14.04 0.68
N PHE A 535 9.98 15.37 0.85
CA PHE A 535 11.07 16.10 1.49
C PHE A 535 11.19 15.75 2.98
N LYS A 536 10.10 15.74 3.74
CA LYS A 536 10.09 15.41 5.17
C LYS A 536 10.61 14.00 5.42
N ILE A 537 10.19 13.01 4.65
CA ILE A 537 10.65 11.61 4.78
C ILE A 537 12.17 11.50 4.50
N ARG A 538 12.67 12.13 3.42
CA ARG A 538 14.11 12.18 3.11
C ARG A 538 14.92 12.91 4.19
N PHE A 539 14.41 14.04 4.68
CA PHE A 539 15.02 14.80 5.75
C PHE A 539 15.11 13.96 7.04
N VAL A 540 14.04 13.27 7.44
CA VAL A 540 14.01 12.36 8.60
C VAL A 540 15.03 11.24 8.47
N LEU A 541 15.17 10.64 7.28
CA LEU A 541 16.14 9.58 7.02
C LEU A 541 17.59 10.07 7.29
N ILE A 542 17.92 11.28 6.82
CA ILE A 542 19.23 11.92 7.01
C ILE A 542 19.42 12.35 8.47
N TYR A 543 18.39 13.00 9.06
CA TYR A 543 18.36 13.46 10.44
C TYR A 543 18.61 12.34 11.44
N ASN A 544 17.96 11.18 11.24
CA ASN A 544 18.16 9.99 12.07
C ASN A 544 19.59 9.46 11.97
N THR A 545 20.21 9.43 10.78
CA THR A 545 21.62 9.05 10.63
C THR A 545 22.57 10.02 11.33
N ILE A 546 22.33 11.34 11.25
CA ILE A 546 23.13 12.34 11.98
C ILE A 546 22.98 12.14 13.50
N ASN A 547 21.74 11.99 13.99
CA ASN A 547 21.39 11.74 15.39
C ASN A 547 22.07 10.48 15.95
N TYR A 548 21.89 9.32 15.31
CA TYR A 548 22.55 8.07 15.70
C TYR A 548 24.08 8.17 15.61
N GLY A 549 24.61 8.90 14.62
CA GLY A 549 26.04 9.18 14.50
C GLY A 549 26.59 9.96 15.70
N LEU A 550 25.88 11.00 16.13
CA LEU A 550 26.22 11.84 17.29
C LEU A 550 26.08 11.11 18.64
N ILE A 551 25.19 10.12 18.75
CA ILE A 551 25.07 9.28 19.94
C ILE A 551 26.16 8.20 19.95
N PHE A 552 26.17 7.31 18.96
CA PHE A 552 26.94 6.07 19.06
C PHE A 552 28.43 6.25 18.79
N ILE A 553 28.83 7.05 17.80
CA ILE A 553 30.25 7.15 17.40
C ILE A 553 31.09 7.83 18.50
N PRO A 554 30.68 8.98 19.10
CA PRO A 554 31.35 9.53 20.27
C PRO A 554 31.36 8.57 21.47
N MET A 555 30.30 7.78 21.68
CA MET A 555 30.22 6.84 22.80
C MET A 555 31.22 5.68 22.65
N PHE A 556 31.32 5.07 21.46
CA PHE A 556 32.38 4.09 21.17
C PHE A 556 33.78 4.68 21.37
N VAL A 557 33.99 5.95 20.99
CA VAL A 557 35.27 6.66 21.18
C VAL A 557 35.58 6.90 22.67
N VAL A 558 34.58 7.22 23.50
CA VAL A 558 34.72 7.33 24.96
C VAL A 558 35.07 5.97 25.58
N THR A 559 34.32 4.92 25.28
CA THR A 559 34.58 3.55 25.77
C THR A 559 35.97 3.05 25.34
N TYR A 560 36.37 3.28 24.09
CA TYR A 560 37.71 2.96 23.60
C TYR A 560 38.82 3.72 24.33
N ARG A 561 38.62 5.02 24.63
CA ARG A 561 39.55 5.83 25.42
C ARG A 561 39.67 5.29 26.85
N ILE A 562 38.57 4.94 27.51
CA ILE A 562 38.55 4.36 28.86
C ILE A 562 39.28 3.01 28.87
N PHE A 563 38.93 2.10 27.95
CA PHE A 563 39.60 0.81 27.77
C PHE A 563 41.13 0.95 27.60
N ARG A 564 41.60 1.91 26.79
CA ARG A 564 43.04 2.19 26.62
C ARG A 564 43.69 2.63 27.93
N ILE A 565 43.05 3.51 28.70
CA ILE A 565 43.54 4.00 30.01
C ILE A 565 43.70 2.84 31.01
N TYR A 566 42.81 1.85 30.98
CA TYR A 566 42.94 0.65 31.83
C TYR A 566 44.01 -0.33 31.35
N LYS A 567 44.10 -0.60 30.04
CA LYS A 567 44.95 -1.66 29.49
C LYS A 567 46.43 -1.27 29.36
N VAL A 568 46.75 -0.01 29.09
CA VAL A 568 48.15 0.43 28.87
C VAL A 568 48.81 0.87 30.17
N LYS A 569 49.49 -0.06 30.87
CA LYS A 569 50.29 0.25 32.08
C LYS A 569 51.56 1.06 31.81
N THR A 570 52.02 1.18 30.55
CA THR A 570 53.36 1.68 30.20
C THR A 570 53.35 2.80 29.15
N PHE A 571 53.61 4.02 29.61
CA PHE A 571 54.23 5.21 28.97
C PHE A 571 53.96 5.66 27.51
N LEU A 572 53.20 4.95 26.66
CA LEU A 572 52.90 5.33 25.28
C LEU A 572 51.67 6.26 25.16
N SER A 573 51.60 7.30 25.99
CA SER A 573 50.45 8.23 26.08
C SER A 573 50.37 9.28 24.97
N LYS A 574 51.47 9.57 24.26
CA LYS A 574 51.58 10.72 23.34
C LYS A 574 50.78 10.63 22.02
N SER A 575 50.32 9.45 21.58
CA SER A 575 49.79 9.28 20.22
C SER A 575 48.35 9.76 19.98
N LEU A 576 47.51 9.80 21.03
CA LEU A 576 46.07 10.00 20.90
C LEU A 576 45.58 11.26 21.64
N THR A 577 45.74 12.41 20.98
CA THR A 577 45.13 13.66 21.44
C THR A 577 43.62 13.65 21.20
N ASN A 578 42.84 14.32 22.07
CA ASN A 578 41.39 14.45 21.87
C ASN A 578 41.04 15.09 20.51
N LYS A 579 41.89 16.00 20.00
CA LYS A 579 41.75 16.58 18.66
C LYS A 579 41.74 15.52 17.55
N ARG A 580 42.64 14.52 17.60
CA ARG A 580 42.67 13.42 16.61
C ARG A 580 41.44 12.53 16.68
N LEU A 581 41.00 12.17 17.89
CA LEU A 581 39.75 11.42 18.07
C LEU A 581 38.54 12.20 17.54
N MET A 582 38.47 13.51 17.81
CA MET A 582 37.40 14.38 17.33
C MET A 582 37.33 14.43 15.80
N ILE A 583 38.47 14.57 15.13
CA ILE A 583 38.54 14.54 13.65
C ILE A 583 38.02 13.20 13.12
N ILE A 584 38.44 12.07 13.69
CA ILE A 584 37.96 10.73 13.30
C ILE A 584 36.44 10.61 13.49
N THR A 585 35.90 11.04 14.63
CA THR A 585 34.47 11.05 14.91
C THR A 585 33.68 11.86 13.87
N ILE A 586 34.15 13.07 13.53
CA ILE A 586 33.49 13.93 12.54
C ILE A 586 33.51 13.26 11.16
N VAL A 587 34.66 12.75 10.71
CA VAL A 587 34.79 12.08 9.40
C VAL A 587 33.85 10.87 9.29
N LEU A 588 33.73 10.04 10.34
CA LEU A 588 32.82 8.89 10.34
C LEU A 588 31.33 9.30 10.30
N ILE A 589 30.95 10.35 11.03
CA ILE A 589 29.58 10.89 10.97
C ILE A 589 29.29 11.46 9.58
N SER A 590 30.21 12.25 9.01
CA SER A 590 30.08 12.83 7.67
C SER A 590 29.96 11.75 6.59
N LEU A 591 30.81 10.72 6.60
CA LEU A 591 30.77 9.63 5.63
C LEU A 591 29.45 8.85 5.69
N SER A 592 28.99 8.52 6.91
CA SER A 592 27.69 7.87 7.13
C SER A 592 26.52 8.72 6.63
N THR A 593 26.58 10.03 6.88
CA THR A 593 25.55 10.99 6.44
C THR A 593 25.51 11.14 4.92
N ILE A 594 26.68 11.27 4.25
CA ILE A 594 26.78 11.34 2.79
C ILE A 594 26.25 10.05 2.15
N TYR A 595 26.65 8.88 2.66
CA TYR A 595 26.15 7.59 2.20
C TYR A 595 24.62 7.47 2.33
N ARG A 596 24.06 7.88 3.47
CA ARG A 596 22.60 7.89 3.68
C ARG A 596 21.89 8.90 2.78
N MET A 597 22.51 10.06 2.54
CA MET A 597 21.99 11.09 1.63
C MET A 597 21.93 10.57 0.19
N VAL A 598 22.96 9.86 -0.29
CA VAL A 598 22.91 9.19 -1.60
C VAL A 598 21.72 8.22 -1.65
N ILE A 599 21.60 7.29 -0.70
CA ILE A 599 20.47 6.34 -0.64
C ILE A 599 19.10 7.06 -0.63
N ALA A 600 18.99 8.17 0.10
CA ALA A 600 17.77 8.97 0.19
C ALA A 600 17.31 9.56 -1.16
N PHE A 601 18.23 9.71 -2.12
CA PHE A 601 17.97 10.27 -3.45
C PHE A 601 18.12 9.27 -4.62
N THR A 602 18.74 8.09 -4.42
CA THR A 602 18.95 7.07 -5.47
C THR A 602 18.11 5.79 -5.33
N SER A 603 17.48 5.57 -4.17
CA SER A 603 16.35 4.66 -3.98
C SER A 603 16.44 3.25 -4.63
N LYS A 604 17.42 2.43 -4.25
CA LYS A 604 17.33 0.95 -4.29
C LYS A 604 17.77 0.35 -2.95
N PHE A 605 16.97 -0.57 -2.40
CA PHE A 605 16.96 -0.89 -0.95
C PHE A 605 18.04 -1.90 -0.49
N ILE A 606 18.67 -2.60 -1.44
CA ILE A 606 19.49 -3.81 -1.23
C ILE A 606 20.68 -3.60 -0.25
N ALA A 607 21.29 -2.41 -0.24
CA ALA A 607 22.51 -2.15 0.53
C ALA A 607 22.31 -2.10 2.07
N LEU A 608 21.06 -2.12 2.55
CA LEU A 608 20.77 -1.97 3.99
C LEU A 608 21.07 -3.26 4.79
N ILE A 609 20.82 -4.43 4.20
CA ILE A 609 21.04 -5.75 4.83
C ILE A 609 22.54 -6.00 5.10
N PHE A 610 23.40 -5.65 4.15
CA PHE A 610 24.85 -5.84 4.26
C PHE A 610 25.46 -5.10 5.47
N MET A 611 24.94 -3.90 5.77
CA MET A 611 25.40 -3.07 6.89
C MET A 611 25.00 -3.64 8.26
N ILE A 612 23.84 -4.30 8.36
CA ILE A 612 23.41 -5.01 9.59
C ILE A 612 24.36 -6.18 9.88
N ILE A 613 24.66 -7.00 8.86
CA ILE A 613 25.57 -8.15 8.96
C ILE A 613 26.98 -7.70 9.39
N CYS A 614 27.53 -6.66 8.75
CA CYS A 614 28.84 -6.11 9.12
C CYS A 614 28.87 -5.60 10.57
N THR A 615 27.84 -4.85 10.99
CA THR A 615 27.79 -4.21 12.32
C THR A 615 27.68 -5.22 13.47
N GLY A 616 26.92 -6.32 13.27
CA GLY A 616 26.76 -7.37 14.29
C GLY A 616 28.07 -8.06 14.69
N SER A 617 29.04 -8.13 13.77
CA SER A 617 30.32 -8.84 14.00
C SER A 617 31.24 -8.17 15.04
N PHE A 618 31.22 -6.84 15.15
CA PHE A 618 32.18 -6.07 15.96
C PHE A 618 31.78 -5.86 17.44
N SER A 619 30.54 -6.18 17.82
CA SER A 619 29.96 -5.80 19.12
C SER A 619 30.55 -6.53 20.34
N LYS A 620 30.99 -7.79 20.18
CA LYS A 620 31.13 -8.78 21.28
C LYS A 620 32.26 -8.56 22.32
N LYS A 621 32.89 -7.39 22.45
CA LYS A 621 34.14 -7.22 23.26
C LYS A 621 34.29 -5.94 24.11
N PHE A 622 33.22 -5.21 24.46
CA PHE A 622 33.32 -4.00 25.31
C PHE A 622 32.45 -4.06 26.57
N GLY A 623 33.10 -4.19 27.73
CA GLY A 623 32.45 -4.21 29.04
C GLY A 623 32.64 -2.91 29.81
N ASP A 624 31.72 -1.96 29.64
CA ASP A 624 31.59 -0.77 30.48
C ASP A 624 30.10 -0.43 30.65
N ILE A 625 29.52 -0.85 31.78
CA ILE A 625 28.09 -1.19 31.91
C ILE A 625 27.17 -0.01 31.60
N CYS A 626 27.51 1.20 32.07
CA CYS A 626 26.64 2.36 31.92
C CYS A 626 26.47 2.84 30.47
N TYR A 627 27.49 2.70 29.61
CA TYR A 627 27.36 3.09 28.20
C TYR A 627 26.55 2.07 27.41
N VAL A 628 26.77 0.78 27.65
CA VAL A 628 25.95 -0.30 27.06
C VAL A 628 24.48 -0.13 27.47
N PHE A 629 24.22 0.24 28.72
CA PHE A 629 22.86 0.51 29.20
C PHE A 629 22.20 1.72 28.50
N VAL A 630 22.93 2.82 28.25
CA VAL A 630 22.39 3.97 27.49
C VAL A 630 22.13 3.60 26.02
N VAL A 631 23.02 2.84 25.37
CA VAL A 631 22.76 2.32 24.01
C VAL A 631 21.50 1.45 23.98
N PHE A 632 21.36 0.56 24.96
CA PHE A 632 20.20 -0.33 25.07
C PHE A 632 18.91 0.44 25.31
N LEU A 633 18.88 1.38 26.27
CA LEU A 633 17.71 2.22 26.54
C LEU A 633 17.27 3.05 25.33
N ILE A 634 18.20 3.63 24.57
CA ILE A 634 17.86 4.44 23.39
C ILE A 634 17.28 3.55 22.27
N ASN A 635 17.87 2.36 22.04
CA ASN A 635 17.36 1.42 21.05
C ASN A 635 15.99 0.83 21.44
N VAL A 636 15.77 0.53 22.73
CA VAL A 636 14.48 0.06 23.25
C VAL A 636 13.43 1.18 23.20
N ASN A 637 13.79 2.41 23.56
CA ASN A 637 12.91 3.59 23.43
C ASN A 637 12.46 3.79 21.97
N ASP A 638 13.41 3.83 21.04
CA ASP A 638 13.10 3.98 19.61
C ASP A 638 12.28 2.79 19.07
N PHE A 639 12.54 1.56 19.50
CA PHE A 639 11.70 0.40 19.15
C PHE A 639 10.26 0.55 19.67
N MET A 640 10.11 0.83 20.97
CA MET A 640 8.80 1.00 21.61
C MET A 640 8.01 2.16 20.98
N ILE A 641 8.66 3.27 20.62
CA ILE A 641 8.02 4.40 19.94
C ILE A 641 7.49 3.99 18.57
N ASN A 642 8.27 3.26 17.77
CA ASN A 642 7.82 2.80 16.46
C ASN A 642 6.68 1.76 16.58
N PHE A 643 6.83 0.78 17.50
CA PHE A 643 5.83 -0.25 17.77
C PHE A 643 4.49 0.31 18.26
N MET A 644 4.53 1.29 19.16
CA MET A 644 3.33 1.97 19.65
C MET A 644 2.65 2.78 18.52
N ILE A 645 3.41 3.52 17.70
CA ILE A 645 2.86 4.24 16.54
C ILE A 645 2.16 3.30 15.55
N THR A 646 2.68 2.08 15.34
CA THR A 646 2.04 1.09 14.45
C THR A 646 0.80 0.39 15.03
N ILE A 647 0.44 0.68 16.29
CA ILE A 647 -0.73 0.06 16.98
C ILE A 647 -1.87 1.06 17.20
N PHE A 648 -1.60 2.37 17.15
CA PHE A 648 -2.62 3.37 17.47
C PHE A 648 -3.51 3.72 16.27
N ASP A 649 -4.79 3.43 16.44
CA ASP A 649 -5.90 3.87 15.59
C ASP A 649 -6.01 5.41 15.50
N GLU A 650 -6.46 5.91 14.34
CA GLU A 650 -6.40 7.32 13.96
C GLU A 650 -7.18 8.21 14.92
N GLY A 651 -8.40 7.80 15.30
CA GLY A 651 -9.30 8.55 16.20
C GLY A 651 -8.77 8.77 17.63
N VAL A 652 -7.63 8.17 17.98
CA VAL A 652 -6.96 8.37 19.29
C VAL A 652 -5.50 8.82 19.12
N PHE A 653 -5.01 8.93 17.88
CA PHE A 653 -3.60 9.20 17.55
C PHE A 653 -3.00 10.38 18.32
N PHE A 654 -3.66 11.55 18.32
CA PHE A 654 -3.11 12.76 18.96
C PHE A 654 -3.00 12.65 20.49
N LYS A 655 -3.91 11.93 21.15
CA LYS A 655 -3.85 11.67 22.61
C LYS A 655 -2.67 10.77 22.94
N PHE A 656 -2.49 9.68 22.17
CA PHE A 656 -1.36 8.78 22.36
C PHE A 656 -0.03 9.41 21.94
N PHE A 657 0.01 10.23 20.89
CA PHE A 657 1.18 10.99 20.48
C PHE A 657 1.73 11.88 21.61
N PHE A 658 0.85 12.52 22.39
CA PHE A 658 1.23 13.31 23.56
C PHE A 658 1.84 12.45 24.67
N LEU A 659 1.22 11.33 25.02
CA LEU A 659 1.78 10.37 25.99
C LEU A 659 3.12 9.80 25.53
N LEU A 660 3.26 9.52 24.22
CA LEU A 660 4.47 8.99 23.62
C LEU A 660 5.60 10.03 23.56
N THR A 661 5.25 11.31 23.40
CA THR A 661 6.18 12.43 23.52
C THR A 661 6.73 12.51 24.95
N ILE A 662 5.86 12.47 25.96
CA ILE A 662 6.27 12.46 27.38
C ILE A 662 7.16 11.25 27.70
N TYR A 663 6.80 10.05 27.20
CA TYR A 663 7.62 8.84 27.37
C TYR A 663 9.02 9.01 26.77
N ASN A 664 9.11 9.45 25.52
CA ASN A 664 10.38 9.71 24.84
C ASN A 664 11.25 10.73 25.60
N ASP A 665 10.64 11.84 26.01
CA ASP A 665 11.31 12.91 26.75
C ASP A 665 11.87 12.41 28.09
N ILE A 666 11.09 11.66 28.87
CA ILE A 666 11.53 11.05 30.13
C ILE A 666 12.70 10.08 29.88
N MET A 667 12.58 9.18 28.89
CA MET A 667 13.62 8.19 28.57
C MET A 667 14.93 8.84 28.10
N VAL A 668 14.84 9.89 27.30
CA VAL A 668 16.01 10.65 26.81
C VAL A 668 16.66 11.47 27.93
N LEU A 669 15.87 12.14 28.78
CA LEU A 669 16.38 12.87 29.96
C LEU A 669 17.03 11.91 30.97
N PHE A 670 16.47 10.71 31.16
CA PHE A 670 17.06 9.64 31.96
C PHE A 670 18.42 9.21 31.38
N CYS A 671 18.52 9.01 30.07
CA CYS A 671 19.81 8.71 29.40
C CYS A 671 20.85 9.83 29.61
N ILE A 672 20.46 11.10 29.49
CA ILE A 672 21.34 12.26 29.76
C ILE A 672 21.78 12.30 31.24
N TYR A 673 20.88 11.95 32.16
CA TYR A 673 21.18 11.88 33.59
C TYR A 673 22.20 10.79 33.94
N PHE A 674 22.06 9.57 33.39
CA PHE A 674 23.05 8.51 33.58
C PHE A 674 24.38 8.82 32.90
N LEU A 675 24.36 9.42 31.71
CA LEU A 675 25.56 9.80 30.97
C LEU A 675 26.39 10.86 31.70
N VAL A 676 25.78 11.97 32.13
CA VAL A 676 26.51 13.12 32.70
C VAL A 676 25.76 13.88 33.81
N GLY A 677 24.43 13.95 33.76
CA GLY A 677 23.62 14.75 34.70
C GLY A 677 23.82 14.39 36.17
N SER A 678 23.92 13.09 36.49
CA SER A 678 24.24 12.58 37.84
C SER A 678 25.57 13.09 38.39
N ARG A 679 26.59 13.26 37.54
CA ARG A 679 27.91 13.78 37.94
C ARG A 679 27.88 15.30 38.10
N VAL A 680 27.18 16.01 37.22
CA VAL A 680 26.94 17.46 37.32
C VAL A 680 26.17 17.79 38.61
N LEU A 681 25.09 17.05 38.89
CA LEU A 681 24.27 17.22 40.09
C LEU A 681 25.09 16.99 41.38
N ASN A 682 25.94 15.96 41.41
CA ASN A 682 26.82 15.70 42.56
C ASN A 682 27.81 16.86 42.82
N ILE A 683 28.36 17.48 41.77
CA ILE A 683 29.23 18.66 41.88
C ILE A 683 28.43 19.87 42.41
N LEU A 684 27.23 20.11 41.87
CA LEU A 684 26.34 21.20 42.31
C LEU A 684 25.91 21.07 43.78
N ILE A 685 25.66 19.84 44.26
CA ILE A 685 25.32 19.56 45.67
C ILE A 685 26.54 19.69 46.59
N ASN A 686 27.76 19.40 46.09
CA ASN A 686 28.99 19.35 46.90
C ASN A 686 30.09 20.32 46.42
N PRO A 687 29.83 21.65 46.36
CA PRO A 687 30.79 22.64 45.82
C PRO A 687 32.11 22.73 46.60
N LYS A 688 32.18 22.16 47.81
CA LYS A 688 33.40 22.15 48.64
C LYS A 688 34.55 21.30 48.07
N TYR A 689 34.33 20.54 46.98
CA TYR A 689 35.38 19.76 46.31
C TYR A 689 36.22 20.54 45.28
N ASP A 690 35.78 21.73 44.82
CA ASP A 690 36.52 22.49 43.79
C ASP A 690 37.91 22.97 44.24
N ASN A 691 38.18 23.00 45.55
CA ASN A 691 39.49 23.38 46.11
C ASN A 691 40.57 22.31 45.93
N VAL A 692 40.27 21.09 45.46
CA VAL A 692 41.27 20.02 45.23
C VAL A 692 41.99 20.23 43.89
N ARG A 693 42.71 21.36 43.77
CA ARG A 693 43.50 21.75 42.58
C ARG A 693 44.96 21.27 42.61
N GLY A 694 45.34 20.47 43.62
CA GLY A 694 46.68 19.92 43.78
C GLY A 694 47.03 18.84 42.76
N SER A 695 48.30 18.80 42.35
CA SER A 695 48.84 17.77 41.43
C SER A 695 48.87 16.38 42.06
N SER A 696 48.75 15.34 41.22
CA SER A 696 48.80 13.90 41.54
C SER A 696 47.56 13.23 42.20
N VAL A 697 46.36 13.76 41.96
CA VAL A 697 45.11 13.03 42.28
C VAL A 697 44.97 11.78 41.40
N ASP A 698 44.86 10.60 42.00
CA ASP A 698 44.60 9.34 41.28
C ASP A 698 43.18 9.32 40.67
N LEU A 699 43.13 9.47 39.35
CA LEU A 699 41.90 9.47 38.57
C LEU A 699 41.09 8.18 38.73
N ARG A 700 41.70 7.03 39.06
CA ARG A 700 40.99 5.75 39.20
C ARG A 700 39.88 5.80 40.27
N LYS A 701 40.09 6.57 41.34
CA LYS A 701 39.11 6.81 42.42
C LYS A 701 37.86 7.57 41.95
N TYR A 702 37.91 8.19 40.77
CA TYR A 702 36.79 8.93 40.15
C TYR A 702 36.15 8.16 38.98
N ILE A 703 36.68 6.99 38.60
CA ILE A 703 36.10 6.11 37.57
C ILE A 703 35.17 5.06 38.19
N SER A 704 35.38 4.67 39.46
CA SER A 704 34.62 3.60 40.12
C SER A 704 33.14 3.94 40.32
N LEU A 705 32.32 3.60 39.33
CA LEU A 705 30.86 3.66 39.32
C LEU A 705 30.19 2.60 40.22
N ASN A 706 30.72 2.39 41.42
CA ASN A 706 29.99 1.67 42.45
C ASN A 706 28.82 2.55 42.88
N PHE A 707 27.64 2.30 42.30
CA PHE A 707 26.37 3.03 42.50
C PHE A 707 25.78 2.90 43.92
N SER A 708 26.60 2.47 44.88
CA SER A 708 26.36 2.52 46.30
C SER A 708 26.27 3.97 46.77
N LEU A 709 25.03 4.49 46.83
CA LEU A 709 24.68 5.71 47.56
C LEU A 709 25.19 5.70 49.02
N PHE A 710 25.38 4.51 49.60
CA PHE A 710 26.01 4.31 50.91
C PHE A 710 27.50 4.69 50.96
N THR A 711 28.27 4.56 49.87
CA THR A 711 29.72 4.83 49.88
C THR A 711 30.03 6.33 49.98
N ALA A 712 29.15 7.20 49.48
CA ALA A 712 29.24 8.63 49.76
C ALA A 712 29.09 8.92 51.26
N LYS A 713 28.17 8.22 51.93
CA LYS A 713 27.91 8.36 53.38
C LYS A 713 29.08 7.87 54.23
N THR A 714 29.78 6.80 53.82
CA THR A 714 30.99 6.32 54.52
C THR A 714 32.20 7.23 54.28
N LEU A 715 32.41 7.79 53.08
CA LEU A 715 33.45 8.78 52.81
C LEU A 715 33.27 10.09 53.59
N ILE A 716 32.03 10.56 53.73
CA ILE A 716 31.70 11.73 54.56
C ILE A 716 32.01 11.45 56.05
N ASN A 717 31.70 10.24 56.53
CA ASN A 717 32.02 9.85 57.90
C ASN A 717 33.53 9.68 58.14
N SER A 718 34.30 9.07 57.23
CA SER A 718 35.75 8.88 57.42
C SER A 718 36.52 10.20 57.51
N ASN A 719 36.08 11.24 56.79
CA ASN A 719 36.65 12.58 56.89
C ASN A 719 36.24 13.34 58.16
N LYS A 720 35.20 12.90 58.90
CA LYS A 720 34.96 13.35 60.28
C LYS A 720 35.90 12.66 61.26
N THR A 721 36.14 11.35 61.14
CA THR A 721 37.01 10.60 62.07
C THR A 721 38.46 11.10 62.06
N ASN A 722 39.01 11.38 60.86
CA ASN A 722 40.38 11.87 60.69
C ASN A 722 40.65 13.30 61.22
N LYS A 723 39.65 14.00 61.76
CA LYS A 723 39.88 15.28 62.48
C LYS A 723 40.01 15.13 64.00
N ASN A 724 39.72 13.96 64.56
CA ASN A 724 39.77 13.71 66.01
C ASN A 724 40.91 12.74 66.43
N SER A 725 41.65 12.17 65.48
CA SER A 725 42.67 11.14 65.74
C SER A 725 44.05 11.66 66.15
N THR A 726 44.30 12.97 66.10
CA THR A 726 45.61 13.57 66.42
C THR A 726 45.92 13.68 67.93
N LEU A 727 45.11 13.06 68.81
CA LEU A 727 45.24 13.27 70.27
C LEU A 727 44.83 12.06 71.16
N ARG A 728 45.28 10.85 70.81
CA ARG A 728 45.54 9.70 71.71
C ARG A 728 46.26 8.62 70.89
N SER A 729 47.53 8.29 71.18
CA SER A 729 48.06 7.61 72.37
C SER A 729 47.72 6.12 72.44
N ASN A 730 48.77 5.31 72.55
CA ASN A 730 48.84 3.85 72.44
C ASN A 730 47.77 3.09 73.23
N ARG A 731 47.15 2.09 72.58
CA ARG A 731 47.01 0.75 73.20
C ARG A 731 46.78 -0.33 72.15
N GLU A 732 47.50 -1.44 72.29
CA GLU A 732 47.19 -2.70 71.62
C GLU A 732 46.12 -3.47 72.39
N SER A 733 45.23 -4.17 71.67
CA SER A 733 44.56 -5.37 72.16
C SER A 733 43.87 -6.10 70.99
N ASN A 734 44.14 -7.39 70.82
CA ASN A 734 43.51 -8.25 69.81
C ASN A 734 42.01 -8.45 70.07
N THR A 735 41.17 -8.51 69.03
CA THR A 735 39.97 -9.37 69.08
C THR A 735 39.43 -9.78 67.69
N SER A 736 39.19 -11.08 67.53
CA SER A 736 38.19 -11.76 66.67
C SER A 736 37.72 -11.11 65.36
N THR A 737 38.09 -11.72 64.23
CA THR A 737 37.39 -11.58 62.94
C THR A 737 35.97 -12.14 62.99
N LEU A 738 34.96 -11.36 62.64
CA LEU A 738 33.60 -11.86 62.36
C LEU A 738 33.32 -11.82 60.84
N LYS A 739 33.23 -12.98 60.19
CA LYS A 739 32.81 -13.07 58.78
C LYS A 739 31.29 -12.94 58.69
N ILE A 740 30.80 -11.80 58.20
CA ILE A 740 29.40 -11.66 57.76
C ILE A 740 29.35 -11.90 56.25
N SER A 741 28.80 -13.04 55.83
CA SER A 741 28.51 -13.33 54.43
C SER A 741 27.20 -12.65 54.01
N MET A 742 27.29 -11.47 53.39
CA MET A 742 26.12 -10.90 52.70
C MET A 742 25.83 -11.70 51.42
N VAL A 743 24.64 -12.29 51.37
CA VAL A 743 24.12 -13.00 50.19
C VAL A 743 23.86 -11.99 49.06
N SER A 744 24.23 -12.36 47.83
CA SER A 744 24.09 -11.51 46.66
C SER A 744 22.64 -11.48 46.14
N PRO A 745 21.98 -10.31 46.03
CA PRO A 745 20.66 -10.19 45.44
C PRO A 745 20.74 -10.12 43.90
N TYR A 746 21.19 -11.20 43.25
CA TYR A 746 20.96 -11.40 41.81
C TYR A 746 19.71 -12.28 41.62
N LEU A 747 18.55 -11.63 41.63
CA LEU A 747 17.28 -12.29 41.30
C LEU A 747 17.25 -12.56 39.79
N PHE A 748 17.41 -13.83 39.39
CA PHE A 748 17.27 -14.23 37.99
C PHE A 748 15.78 -14.19 37.58
N PHE A 749 15.44 -13.37 36.60
CA PHE A 749 14.18 -13.53 35.86
C PHE A 749 14.33 -14.67 34.84
N THR A 750 14.12 -15.91 35.29
CA THR A 750 13.87 -17.04 34.40
C THR A 750 12.41 -16.99 33.94
N PHE A 751 12.15 -16.48 32.74
CA PHE A 751 10.87 -16.71 32.07
C PHE A 751 10.75 -18.20 31.76
N LYS A 752 9.89 -18.90 32.51
CA LYS A 752 9.48 -20.27 32.22
C LYS A 752 8.30 -20.19 31.25
N SER A 753 8.54 -20.50 29.98
CA SER A 753 7.46 -20.73 29.02
C SER A 753 6.81 -22.07 29.32
N GLU A 754 5.55 -22.07 29.75
CA GLU A 754 4.68 -23.25 29.71
C GLU A 754 3.71 -23.10 28.54
N PRO A 755 3.45 -24.17 27.76
CA PRO A 755 2.60 -24.09 26.58
C PRO A 755 1.13 -24.42 26.90
N GLN A 756 0.23 -23.47 26.61
CA GLN A 756 -1.16 -23.71 26.20
C GLN A 756 -1.70 -22.47 25.50
#